data_AF-A0A6B9TA90-F1
#
_entry.id   AF-A0A6B9TA90-F1
#
_cell.length_a   1.000
_cell.length_b   1.000
_cell.length_c   1.000
_cell.angle_alpha   90.00
_cell.angle_beta   90.00
_cell.angle_gamma   90.00
#
_symmetry.space_group_name_H-M   'P 1'
#
loop_
_entity.id
_entity.type
_entity.pdbx_description
1 polymer ?
#
loop_
_entity_poly.entity_id
_entity_poly.type
_entity_poly.pdbx_seq_one_letter_code
_entity_poly.pdbx_strand_id
1 'polypeptide(L)'
;MNGNFMVDEGVTITLQNGGKITVTGGLVTINGEVEVNKGSSFAINGESTTDIESNAVVVNGKLTATNSGIITSDASDRQIFINNGGTLEVKKNASISNIDANIAVGGTFKFNGLSDSGFTVSSYGTGTVVSDASIEISNTTAGTKDVSNLTFTTTTSNINAYQKDADGTTLIKQYMLNIDGTVADGSITLNGNDLSGYYTSEDAAKATVSHMYNDFVQGTVVIGGKLTVEDTAKFNVTSGTYVLLNGELNIKSPETATEVNTIQGTIEVVGKMTLDANAVVSQNNNNDRGILAVNGGSVNIDNNSAVDGKFAVYGAFWEDDNGITHITDLQTAITDSVAGGVTDVYICGLANSWYTGQNPDDGRGSYVISSDVTIPDDTDVTVLCGAIVAEGATVTVSADASLEFEGTWSGMYVLGKLVDHDTNINEDQMKYEVKKTTDTDTETIYTYTTLKIALSEAQSGETINLNGTVTIDENLTIPEGVTVVADGTVDDTAADTPGIIVESATFTVNGVLNMSGTQFQLTKSDKAGAENGNIVVNNYISNVNDANFINWNDWSTDSDILDGAYFNGTVGEVEGNFISSASVAADASSTTTTIVFYGKVNMGDVTFTAPEGLDQTVYIYNNSDDSAVAGTITLSGKVTVNTYNGDLTGSITAGGATISLDANKDATISNVAIGTDEETTYQMQIASMNRTSGGVATSDGAITIVSGTVYITATYNTDNMTVAEGAELVIRDEGSLIAGTNPGYRFNTTSGNMPLFTDSVVSGLAGLKVNGTVTVNGDLTADVAYINGTVNITGTGTFVNKVVTMVNGTVASQEGASASYVVGLINGTISGDVNAEAIVAYPGSDVSGVKIVAPGSTTINSTKFFVNGNEVATVYAKDGVYGELILLMTEVNGVRYDTAKFYVDEGMTDCINDFKSEGNTIYNELIGVIDGFKGIIYDAQNDTYDFSDFKEKLAAVKGNFEIGDYENIYIGMEPALVTGVISVGTGLNLYIDSLAWDPNVGYQLGVGTHVISFDVTTGYDGTNATITFNGQTVKNGGTIEITSDMTTFTLMVSGAVPSSGQVVIENGGDSGSLGLTDYLLIVLVILIVIMAIIVATRLMRS
;
A
#
# COMPACT_ATOMS: atom_id res chain seq x y z
N MET A 1 -43.89 13.46 59.51
CA MET A 1 -42.46 13.77 59.57
C MET A 1 -42.23 14.86 58.54
N ASN A 2 -41.63 15.96 58.95
CA ASN A 2 -41.38 17.13 58.12
C ASN A 2 -39.88 17.45 58.03
N GLY A 3 -39.05 16.42 58.21
CA GLY A 3 -37.60 16.47 58.35
C GLY A 3 -37.03 15.06 58.25
N ASN A 4 -35.72 14.94 58.10
CA ASN A 4 -35.08 13.67 57.75
C ASN A 4 -35.29 12.60 58.83
N PHE A 5 -35.56 11.37 58.41
CA PHE A 5 -35.81 10.22 59.29
C PHE A 5 -35.06 9.00 58.77
N MET A 6 -34.33 8.31 59.64
CA MET A 6 -33.55 7.13 59.26
C MET A 6 -33.87 5.95 60.18
N VAL A 7 -34.04 4.77 59.59
CA VAL A 7 -34.11 3.48 60.28
C VAL A 7 -32.80 2.75 60.01
N ASP A 8 -31.94 2.66 61.02
CA ASP A 8 -30.63 2.03 60.88
C ASP A 8 -30.71 0.53 60.60
N GLU A 9 -29.65 -0.02 60.00
CA GLU A 9 -29.51 -1.46 59.79
C GLU A 9 -29.64 -2.23 61.12
N GLY A 10 -30.35 -3.36 61.10
CA GLY A 10 -30.64 -4.16 62.29
C GLY A 10 -31.75 -3.60 63.20
N VAL A 11 -32.35 -2.45 62.88
CA VAL A 11 -33.51 -1.88 63.58
C VAL A 11 -34.80 -2.27 62.88
N THR A 12 -35.80 -2.73 63.64
CA THR A 12 -37.16 -2.99 63.13
C THR A 12 -38.17 -2.03 63.76
N ILE A 13 -38.96 -1.34 62.94
CA ILE A 13 -40.11 -0.54 63.35
C ILE A 13 -41.39 -1.26 62.95
N THR A 14 -42.23 -1.60 63.92
CA THR A 14 -43.51 -2.26 63.65
C THR A 14 -44.67 -1.32 63.99
N LEU A 15 -45.49 -0.98 63.00
CA LEU A 15 -46.74 -0.25 63.16
C LEU A 15 -47.89 -1.25 63.35
N GLN A 16 -48.62 -1.14 64.47
CA GLN A 16 -49.77 -2.01 64.75
C GLN A 16 -50.94 -1.21 65.33
N ASN A 17 -52.14 -1.81 65.30
CA ASN A 17 -53.36 -1.34 65.95
C ASN A 17 -53.70 0.12 65.59
N GLY A 18 -53.61 0.47 64.30
CA GLY A 18 -53.89 1.82 63.81
C GLY A 18 -52.72 2.81 63.92
N GLY A 19 -51.51 2.37 64.28
CA GLY A 19 -50.30 3.19 64.22
C GLY A 19 -50.05 3.77 62.82
N LYS A 20 -49.51 4.99 62.73
CA LYS A 20 -49.33 5.71 61.47
C LYS A 20 -47.97 6.38 61.38
N ILE A 21 -47.29 6.20 60.25
CA ILE A 21 -46.22 7.08 59.78
C ILE A 21 -46.79 7.92 58.64
N THR A 22 -46.59 9.24 58.67
CA THR A 22 -46.95 10.13 57.56
C THR A 22 -45.74 10.99 57.24
N VAL A 23 -45.22 10.88 56.03
CA VAL A 23 -44.12 11.67 55.50
C VAL A 23 -44.73 12.87 54.78
N THR A 24 -44.45 14.09 55.24
CA THR A 24 -44.96 15.34 54.65
C THR A 24 -43.83 16.22 54.10
N GLY A 25 -42.57 15.80 54.29
CA GLY A 25 -41.34 16.47 53.85
C GLY A 25 -40.10 15.88 54.53
N GLY A 26 -38.93 16.07 53.93
CA GLY A 26 -37.62 15.54 54.34
C GLY A 26 -37.32 14.13 53.79
N LEU A 27 -36.03 13.76 53.80
CA LEU A 27 -35.55 12.45 53.34
C LEU A 27 -35.83 11.35 54.37
N VAL A 28 -36.51 10.29 53.96
CA VAL A 28 -36.74 9.08 54.76
C VAL A 28 -35.87 7.94 54.23
N THR A 29 -34.99 7.38 55.05
CA THR A 29 -34.10 6.28 54.66
C THR A 29 -34.33 5.05 55.55
N ILE A 30 -34.67 3.92 54.94
CA ILE A 30 -34.92 2.65 55.63
C ILE A 30 -33.77 1.69 55.31
N ASN A 31 -32.76 1.63 56.18
CA ASN A 31 -31.67 0.65 56.11
C ASN A 31 -32.01 -0.63 56.89
N GLY A 32 -32.84 -0.52 57.94
CA GLY A 32 -33.39 -1.64 58.70
C GLY A 32 -34.71 -2.16 58.12
N GLU A 33 -35.68 -2.45 58.97
CA GLU A 33 -37.00 -2.97 58.58
C GLU A 33 -38.15 -2.09 59.12
N VAL A 34 -39.15 -1.84 58.28
CA VAL A 34 -40.42 -1.22 58.67
C VAL A 34 -41.55 -2.18 58.30
N GLU A 35 -42.35 -2.60 59.28
CA GLU A 35 -43.50 -3.48 59.10
C GLU A 35 -44.79 -2.72 59.43
N VAL A 36 -45.71 -2.61 58.47
CA VAL A 36 -47.02 -1.97 58.58
C VAL A 36 -48.09 -3.05 58.72
N ASN A 37 -48.77 -3.12 59.87
CA ASN A 37 -49.62 -4.25 60.24
C ASN A 37 -50.92 -3.83 60.97
N LYS A 38 -51.97 -4.66 60.95
CA LYS A 38 -53.23 -4.49 61.72
C LYS A 38 -53.92 -3.12 61.54
N GLY A 39 -54.22 -2.73 60.31
CA GLY A 39 -54.90 -1.46 60.01
C GLY A 39 -54.03 -0.21 60.19
N SER A 40 -52.71 -0.38 60.36
CA SER A 40 -51.73 0.71 60.36
C SER A 40 -51.45 1.24 58.95
N SER A 41 -50.91 2.46 58.87
CA SER A 41 -50.55 3.08 57.59
C SER A 41 -49.16 3.71 57.55
N PHE A 42 -48.50 3.57 56.40
CA PHE A 42 -47.33 4.35 56.00
C PHE A 42 -47.75 5.25 54.83
N ALA A 43 -47.86 6.54 55.08
CA ALA A 43 -48.42 7.51 54.14
C ALA A 43 -47.37 8.52 53.66
N ILE A 44 -47.35 8.82 52.35
CA ILE A 44 -46.47 9.84 51.73
C ILE A 44 -47.36 10.98 51.20
N ASN A 45 -47.36 12.10 51.91
CA ASN A 45 -48.26 13.25 51.69
C ASN A 45 -47.48 14.59 51.62
N GLY A 46 -46.23 14.55 51.16
CA GLY A 46 -45.37 15.73 50.97
C GLY A 46 -45.50 16.36 49.59
N GLU A 47 -44.60 17.24 49.17
CA GLU A 47 -44.50 17.65 47.76
C GLU A 47 -43.83 16.54 46.92
N SER A 48 -44.15 16.46 45.63
CA SER A 48 -43.48 15.51 44.72
C SER A 48 -42.12 16.07 44.35
N THR A 49 -41.07 15.27 44.47
CA THR A 49 -39.73 15.66 44.06
C THR A 49 -39.03 14.50 43.36
N THR A 50 -38.40 14.78 42.23
CA THR A 50 -37.46 13.87 41.56
C THR A 50 -36.07 13.86 42.22
N ASP A 51 -35.85 14.73 43.20
CA ASP A 51 -34.60 14.87 43.93
C ASP A 51 -34.54 13.90 45.13
N ILE A 52 -33.83 12.78 44.93
CA ILE A 52 -33.61 11.75 45.95
C ILE A 52 -32.94 12.33 47.21
N GLU A 53 -32.17 13.41 47.08
CA GLU A 53 -31.34 13.93 48.19
C GLU A 53 -32.12 14.77 49.21
N SER A 54 -33.31 15.28 48.86
CA SER A 54 -34.00 16.27 49.69
C SER A 54 -35.39 15.86 50.20
N ASN A 55 -36.19 15.07 49.46
CA ASN A 55 -37.59 14.78 49.81
C ASN A 55 -38.10 13.40 49.28
N ALA A 56 -37.35 12.32 49.52
CA ALA A 56 -37.70 10.98 49.04
C ALA A 56 -37.89 9.94 50.18
N VAL A 57 -38.56 8.82 49.87
CA VAL A 57 -38.53 7.60 50.70
C VAL A 57 -37.60 6.59 50.03
N VAL A 58 -36.47 6.28 50.67
CA VAL A 58 -35.44 5.37 50.16
C VAL A 58 -35.41 4.10 51.01
N VAL A 59 -35.55 2.93 50.36
CA VAL A 59 -35.54 1.61 50.99
C VAL A 59 -34.26 0.89 50.58
N ASN A 60 -33.31 0.77 51.52
CA ASN A 60 -32.09 -0.04 51.39
C ASN A 60 -32.22 -1.40 52.13
N GLY A 61 -33.09 -1.46 53.14
CA GLY A 61 -33.42 -2.67 53.90
C GLY A 61 -34.79 -3.22 53.49
N LYS A 62 -35.80 -3.14 54.36
CA LYS A 62 -37.13 -3.72 54.06
C LYS A 62 -38.30 -2.84 54.50
N LEU A 63 -39.29 -2.64 53.64
CA LEU A 63 -40.60 -2.05 53.96
C LEU A 63 -41.68 -3.07 53.61
N THR A 64 -42.46 -3.53 54.60
CA THR A 64 -43.48 -4.57 54.41
C THR A 64 -44.86 -4.10 54.89
N ALA A 65 -45.89 -4.31 54.09
CA ALA A 65 -47.29 -4.20 54.49
C ALA A 65 -47.92 -5.60 54.62
N THR A 66 -48.56 -5.89 55.75
CA THR A 66 -49.17 -7.21 56.03
C THR A 66 -50.40 -7.08 56.92
N ASN A 67 -51.27 -8.10 56.96
CA ASN A 67 -52.51 -8.16 57.75
C ASN A 67 -53.28 -6.81 57.80
N SER A 68 -53.71 -6.31 56.65
CA SER A 68 -54.42 -5.02 56.51
C SER A 68 -53.59 -3.78 56.82
N GLY A 69 -52.27 -3.86 56.72
CA GLY A 69 -51.40 -2.68 56.61
C GLY A 69 -51.58 -1.96 55.27
N ILE A 70 -51.42 -0.64 55.29
CA ILE A 70 -51.68 0.23 54.12
C ILE A 70 -50.44 1.07 53.82
N ILE A 71 -49.94 1.02 52.59
CA ILE A 71 -48.96 1.97 52.04
C ILE A 71 -49.70 2.89 51.07
N THR A 72 -49.66 4.20 51.27
CA THR A 72 -50.52 5.11 50.47
C THR A 72 -49.89 6.47 50.31
N SER A 73 -50.42 7.24 49.36
CA SER A 73 -50.20 8.68 49.25
C SER A 73 -51.49 9.43 48.98
N ASP A 74 -51.42 10.76 49.09
CA ASP A 74 -52.50 11.69 48.74
C ASP A 74 -52.55 12.08 47.25
N ALA A 75 -51.50 11.77 46.49
CA ALA A 75 -51.36 12.06 45.06
C ALA A 75 -50.62 10.91 44.36
N SER A 76 -50.86 10.73 43.07
CA SER A 76 -50.32 9.62 42.28
C SER A 76 -48.84 9.73 41.94
N ASP A 77 -48.21 10.88 42.18
CA ASP A 77 -46.83 11.20 41.80
C ASP A 77 -45.82 11.03 42.95
N ARG A 78 -46.19 10.29 44.00
CA ARG A 78 -45.35 10.09 45.19
C ARG A 78 -44.47 8.86 45.03
N GLN A 79 -43.18 9.03 45.28
CA GLN A 79 -42.17 8.04 44.93
C GLN A 79 -41.61 7.29 46.15
N ILE A 80 -41.42 5.98 46.00
CA ILE A 80 -40.57 5.15 46.86
C ILE A 80 -39.41 4.64 46.00
N PHE A 81 -38.18 4.89 46.43
CA PHE A 81 -36.96 4.42 45.78
C PHE A 81 -36.44 3.17 46.49
N ILE A 82 -36.37 2.05 45.79
CA ILE A 82 -35.92 0.75 46.29
C ILE A 82 -34.53 0.51 45.74
N ASN A 83 -33.52 0.75 46.59
CA ASN A 83 -32.11 0.67 46.22
C ASN A 83 -31.60 -0.78 46.23
N ASN A 84 -30.35 -0.97 45.83
CA ASN A 84 -29.65 -2.26 45.89
C ASN A 84 -29.73 -2.89 47.31
N GLY A 85 -30.24 -4.11 47.40
CA GLY A 85 -30.49 -4.83 48.66
C GLY A 85 -31.83 -4.50 49.33
N GLY A 86 -32.51 -3.44 48.88
CA GLY A 86 -33.80 -3.00 49.37
C GLY A 86 -34.96 -3.88 48.91
N THR A 87 -35.95 -4.08 49.78
CA THR A 87 -37.18 -4.81 49.46
C THR A 87 -38.43 -4.05 49.91
N LEU A 88 -39.34 -3.77 48.97
CA LEU A 88 -40.73 -3.42 49.26
C LEU A 88 -41.60 -4.69 49.13
N GLU A 89 -42.46 -4.97 50.10
CA GLU A 89 -43.30 -6.17 50.08
C GLU A 89 -44.73 -5.85 50.56
N VAL A 90 -45.74 -6.05 49.71
CA VAL A 90 -47.15 -5.98 50.06
C VAL A 90 -47.71 -7.39 50.09
N LYS A 91 -48.13 -7.87 51.26
CA LYS A 91 -48.62 -9.25 51.46
C LYS A 91 -50.14 -9.33 51.38
N LYS A 92 -50.64 -10.57 51.32
CA LYS A 92 -52.07 -10.86 51.17
C LYS A 92 -52.89 -10.12 52.24
N ASN A 93 -53.97 -9.46 51.79
CA ASN A 93 -54.85 -8.60 52.59
C ASN A 93 -54.25 -7.26 53.06
N ALA A 94 -53.06 -6.86 52.59
CA ALA A 94 -52.53 -5.50 52.72
C ALA A 94 -52.74 -4.72 51.41
N SER A 95 -52.59 -3.39 51.43
CA SER A 95 -52.79 -2.56 50.25
C SER A 95 -51.68 -1.55 49.97
N ILE A 96 -51.52 -1.22 48.69
CA ILE A 96 -50.72 -0.10 48.19
C ILE A 96 -51.50 0.70 47.15
N SER A 97 -51.46 2.02 47.26
CA SER A 97 -52.23 2.93 46.38
C SER A 97 -51.52 4.26 46.16
N ASN A 98 -51.59 4.79 44.94
CA ASN A 98 -51.05 6.10 44.50
C ASN A 98 -49.52 6.27 44.62
N ILE A 99 -48.77 5.17 44.63
CA ILE A 99 -47.30 5.19 44.78
C ILE A 99 -46.60 4.85 43.47
N ASP A 100 -45.51 5.55 43.16
CA ASP A 100 -44.53 5.16 42.16
C ASP A 100 -43.35 4.44 42.84
N ALA A 101 -43.33 3.12 42.74
CA ALA A 101 -42.25 2.27 43.25
C ALA A 101 -41.11 2.21 42.23
N ASN A 102 -40.07 3.02 42.44
CA ASN A 102 -38.89 3.08 41.60
C ASN A 102 -37.86 2.05 42.10
N ILE A 103 -37.40 1.12 41.26
CA ILE A 103 -36.51 0.02 41.62
C ILE A 103 -35.13 0.21 40.95
N ALA A 104 -34.07 0.27 41.75
CA ALA A 104 -32.69 0.25 41.27
C ALA A 104 -32.22 -1.19 41.01
N VAL A 105 -31.09 -1.34 40.31
CA VAL A 105 -30.44 -2.64 40.14
C VAL A 105 -30.12 -3.27 41.50
N GLY A 106 -30.61 -4.48 41.74
CA GLY A 106 -30.48 -5.20 43.01
C GLY A 106 -31.58 -4.91 44.05
N GLY A 107 -32.53 -4.02 43.76
CA GLY A 107 -33.75 -3.83 44.55
C GLY A 107 -34.86 -4.81 44.16
N THR A 108 -35.86 -4.98 45.02
CA THR A 108 -37.01 -5.89 44.76
C THR A 108 -38.32 -5.30 45.27
N PHE A 109 -39.38 -5.39 44.46
CA PHE A 109 -40.75 -5.13 44.91
C PHE A 109 -41.60 -6.39 44.74
N LYS A 110 -42.28 -6.82 45.80
CA LYS A 110 -43.24 -7.94 45.78
C LYS A 110 -44.63 -7.41 46.07
N PHE A 111 -45.57 -7.63 45.16
CA PHE A 111 -46.96 -7.25 45.31
C PHE A 111 -47.85 -8.50 45.32
N ASN A 112 -48.39 -8.81 46.49
CA ASN A 112 -49.38 -9.87 46.71
C ASN A 112 -50.52 -9.28 47.54
N GLY A 113 -51.16 -8.21 47.06
CA GLY A 113 -52.08 -7.40 47.87
C GLY A 113 -53.17 -6.74 47.05
N LEU A 114 -53.79 -5.70 47.62
CA LEU A 114 -54.85 -4.91 47.01
C LEU A 114 -54.34 -3.55 46.54
N SER A 115 -54.94 -3.00 45.49
CA SER A 115 -54.80 -1.60 45.12
C SER A 115 -56.16 -0.96 44.81
N ASP A 116 -56.49 0.11 45.53
CA ASP A 116 -57.79 0.80 45.45
C ASP A 116 -57.79 1.95 44.42
N SER A 117 -56.62 2.47 44.06
CA SER A 117 -56.46 3.59 43.12
C SER A 117 -55.26 3.44 42.17
N GLY A 118 -54.73 2.22 42.05
CA GLY A 118 -53.57 1.88 41.22
C GLY A 118 -52.22 2.35 41.80
N PHE A 119 -51.14 1.89 41.16
CA PHE A 119 -49.76 2.30 41.46
C PHE A 119 -48.85 2.03 40.24
N THR A 120 -47.69 2.67 40.19
CA THR A 120 -46.69 2.46 39.14
C THR A 120 -45.46 1.77 39.70
N VAL A 121 -44.84 0.90 38.92
CA VAL A 121 -43.49 0.37 39.20
C VAL A 121 -42.58 0.80 38.08
N SER A 122 -41.44 1.42 38.38
CA SER A 122 -40.50 1.89 37.36
C SER A 122 -39.09 1.41 37.67
N SER A 123 -38.29 1.13 36.66
CA SER A 123 -36.84 1.00 36.81
C SER A 123 -36.19 2.39 36.94
N TYR A 124 -35.14 2.55 37.75
CA TYR A 124 -34.34 3.79 37.74
C TYR A 124 -32.85 3.55 37.98
N GLY A 125 -32.04 4.54 37.61
CA GLY A 125 -30.62 4.60 37.97
C GLY A 125 -29.95 5.87 37.46
N THR A 126 -28.61 5.89 37.45
CA THR A 126 -27.80 7.04 37.05
C THR A 126 -27.16 6.85 35.67
N GLY A 127 -26.99 7.93 34.90
CA GLY A 127 -26.38 7.92 33.57
C GLY A 127 -26.61 9.26 32.85
N THR A 128 -25.86 9.50 31.77
CA THR A 128 -26.04 10.72 30.95
C THR A 128 -27.24 10.60 30.01
N VAL A 129 -27.42 9.41 29.41
CA VAL A 129 -28.62 9.02 28.65
C VAL A 129 -29.03 7.65 29.15
N VAL A 130 -30.30 7.50 29.55
CA VAL A 130 -30.83 6.26 30.15
C VAL A 130 -32.12 5.85 29.44
N SER A 131 -32.29 4.54 29.28
CA SER A 131 -33.57 3.94 28.90
C SER A 131 -34.18 3.27 30.12
N ASP A 132 -35.44 3.56 30.39
CA ASP A 132 -36.19 3.06 31.54
C ASP A 132 -37.58 2.56 31.13
N ALA A 133 -38.11 1.62 31.91
CA ALA A 133 -39.43 1.06 31.72
C ALA A 133 -40.28 1.20 32.99
N SER A 134 -41.59 1.27 32.81
CA SER A 134 -42.55 1.29 33.90
C SER A 134 -43.75 0.36 33.63
N ILE A 135 -44.39 -0.05 34.71
CA ILE A 135 -45.58 -0.89 34.71
C ILE A 135 -46.62 -0.24 35.60
N GLU A 136 -47.74 0.17 35.03
CA GLU A 136 -48.89 0.65 35.77
C GLU A 136 -49.78 -0.54 36.14
N ILE A 137 -50.14 -0.62 37.42
CA ILE A 137 -51.09 -1.59 37.95
C ILE A 137 -52.37 -0.84 38.32
N SER A 138 -53.49 -1.16 37.67
CA SER A 138 -54.78 -0.54 37.95
C SER A 138 -55.57 -1.29 39.04
N ASN A 139 -56.72 -0.73 39.42
CA ASN A 139 -57.54 -1.19 40.54
C ASN A 139 -57.89 -2.69 40.47
N THR A 140 -57.67 -3.38 41.58
CA THR A 140 -58.25 -4.70 41.85
C THR A 140 -59.64 -4.49 42.48
N THR A 141 -60.69 -5.13 41.97
CA THR A 141 -62.05 -4.85 42.46
C THR A 141 -62.19 -5.28 43.92
N ALA A 142 -62.54 -4.35 44.82
CA ALA A 142 -62.67 -4.65 46.25
C ALA A 142 -63.75 -5.72 46.52
N GLY A 143 -63.33 -6.97 46.71
CA GLY A 143 -64.22 -8.10 47.04
C GLY A 143 -63.88 -9.43 46.38
N THR A 144 -62.99 -9.46 45.38
CA THR A 144 -62.49 -10.69 44.77
C THR A 144 -61.52 -11.40 45.75
N LYS A 145 -61.59 -12.73 45.85
CA LYS A 145 -60.75 -13.53 46.78
C LYS A 145 -59.32 -13.72 46.26
N ASP A 146 -59.10 -13.38 45.00
CA ASP A 146 -57.88 -13.60 44.26
C ASP A 146 -57.17 -12.26 44.09
N VAL A 147 -55.92 -12.20 44.56
CA VAL A 147 -55.06 -11.01 44.48
C VAL A 147 -53.89 -11.34 43.58
N SER A 148 -53.49 -10.39 42.75
CA SER A 148 -52.31 -10.52 41.90
C SER A 148 -51.08 -10.79 42.78
N ASN A 149 -50.19 -11.66 42.32
CA ASN A 149 -48.96 -12.03 43.01
C ASN A 149 -47.80 -11.80 42.04
N LEU A 150 -47.19 -10.62 42.12
CA LEU A 150 -46.19 -10.12 41.19
C LEU A 150 -44.88 -9.84 41.92
N THR A 151 -43.77 -10.13 41.26
CA THR A 151 -42.43 -9.73 41.70
C THR A 151 -41.80 -8.88 40.61
N PHE A 152 -41.22 -7.76 41.04
CA PHE A 152 -40.52 -6.81 40.18
C PHE A 152 -39.08 -6.64 40.64
N THR A 153 -38.16 -6.61 39.68
CA THR A 153 -36.74 -6.33 39.89
C THR A 153 -36.19 -5.52 38.73
N THR A 154 -35.04 -4.87 38.90
CA THR A 154 -34.39 -4.14 37.79
C THR A 154 -33.07 -4.81 37.42
N THR A 155 -32.87 -5.03 36.12
CA THR A 155 -31.60 -5.43 35.51
C THR A 155 -31.06 -4.30 34.65
N THR A 156 -29.82 -4.38 34.21
CA THR A 156 -29.21 -3.31 33.39
C THR A 156 -28.36 -3.90 32.28
N SER A 157 -28.34 -3.19 31.15
CA SER A 157 -27.48 -3.44 30.01
C SER A 157 -26.90 -2.12 29.50
N ASN A 158 -25.83 -2.21 28.72
CA ASN A 158 -25.22 -1.08 28.05
C ASN A 158 -25.38 -1.27 26.54
N ILE A 159 -25.86 -0.24 25.85
CA ILE A 159 -26.05 -0.24 24.39
C ILE A 159 -25.21 0.90 23.82
N ASN A 160 -24.34 0.59 22.85
CA ASN A 160 -23.70 1.62 22.03
C ASN A 160 -24.66 1.98 20.91
N ALA A 161 -25.41 3.06 21.08
CA ALA A 161 -26.46 3.45 20.16
C ALA A 161 -25.95 4.46 19.13
N TYR A 162 -26.48 4.36 17.91
CA TYR A 162 -26.18 5.25 16.80
C TYR A 162 -27.26 6.32 16.72
N GLN A 163 -26.86 7.57 16.48
CA GLN A 163 -27.81 8.65 16.29
C GLN A 163 -27.86 9.03 14.80
N LYS A 164 -29.07 9.27 14.29
CA LYS A 164 -29.25 9.73 12.91
C LYS A 164 -28.47 11.03 12.67
N ASP A 165 -27.76 11.09 11.54
CA ASP A 165 -26.93 12.22 11.09
C ASP A 165 -25.76 12.60 12.03
N ALA A 166 -25.31 11.69 12.89
CA ALA A 166 -24.17 11.91 13.79
C ALA A 166 -23.05 10.88 13.56
N ASP A 167 -21.80 11.36 13.59
CA ASP A 167 -20.62 10.48 13.51
C ASP A 167 -20.34 9.86 14.88
N GLY A 168 -20.57 8.55 15.00
CA GLY A 168 -20.18 7.72 16.15
C GLY A 168 -21.34 7.24 17.03
N THR A 169 -20.99 6.61 18.16
CA THR A 169 -21.95 5.96 19.07
C THR A 169 -22.07 6.69 20.41
N THR A 170 -23.29 6.75 20.95
CA THR A 170 -23.58 7.18 22.32
C THR A 170 -23.83 5.97 23.21
N LEU A 171 -23.11 5.87 24.34
CA LEU A 171 -23.36 4.83 25.33
C LEU A 171 -24.67 5.13 26.09
N ILE A 172 -25.69 4.31 25.88
CA ILE A 172 -26.96 4.34 26.59
C ILE A 172 -26.95 3.26 27.66
N LYS A 173 -27.27 3.64 28.89
CA LYS A 173 -27.46 2.69 29.99
C LYS A 173 -28.93 2.33 30.10
N GLN A 174 -29.26 1.10 29.75
CA GLN A 174 -30.62 0.58 29.79
C GLN A 174 -30.89 -0.02 31.16
N TYR A 175 -31.98 0.39 31.80
CA TYR A 175 -32.51 -0.16 33.04
C TYR A 175 -33.80 -0.90 32.68
N MET A 176 -33.73 -2.24 32.72
CA MET A 176 -34.82 -3.09 32.29
C MET A 176 -35.64 -3.51 33.51
N LEU A 177 -36.96 -3.33 33.45
CA LEU A 177 -37.87 -3.73 34.52
C LEU A 177 -38.30 -5.17 34.29
N ASN A 178 -38.04 -6.05 35.26
CA ASN A 178 -38.41 -7.46 35.17
C ASN A 178 -39.72 -7.66 35.93
N ILE A 179 -40.60 -8.52 35.41
CA ILE A 179 -41.87 -8.88 36.05
C ILE A 179 -42.11 -10.39 35.94
N ASP A 180 -42.54 -10.99 37.06
CA ASP A 180 -42.95 -12.40 37.14
C ASP A 180 -44.17 -12.56 38.05
N GLY A 181 -45.00 -13.58 37.77
CA GLY A 181 -46.06 -14.04 38.66
C GLY A 181 -47.44 -14.17 38.00
N THR A 182 -48.48 -13.76 38.71
CA THR A 182 -49.87 -13.88 38.24
C THR A 182 -50.61 -12.55 38.42
N VAL A 183 -51.23 -12.07 37.35
CA VAL A 183 -52.21 -10.98 37.37
C VAL A 183 -53.59 -11.61 37.51
N ALA A 184 -54.21 -11.48 38.68
CA ALA A 184 -55.47 -12.15 38.98
C ALA A 184 -56.70 -11.30 38.59
N ASP A 185 -56.63 -9.97 38.74
CA ASP A 185 -57.73 -9.03 38.50
C ASP A 185 -57.13 -7.64 38.18
N GLY A 186 -57.89 -6.77 37.52
CA GLY A 186 -57.48 -5.42 37.11
C GLY A 186 -56.72 -5.37 35.78
N SER A 187 -55.79 -4.43 35.63
CA SER A 187 -54.94 -4.33 34.44
C SER A 187 -53.49 -4.08 34.78
N ILE A 188 -52.60 -4.63 33.97
CA ILE A 188 -51.20 -4.20 33.89
C ILE A 188 -50.96 -3.51 32.55
N THR A 189 -50.33 -2.33 32.59
CA THR A 189 -49.94 -1.57 31.39
C THR A 189 -48.44 -1.38 31.40
N LEU A 190 -47.78 -1.96 30.42
CA LEU A 190 -46.34 -1.93 30.21
C LEU A 190 -46.01 -0.70 29.38
N ASN A 191 -45.10 0.11 29.89
CA ASN A 191 -44.65 1.36 29.28
C ASN A 191 -43.12 1.36 29.17
N GLY A 192 -42.61 1.81 28.03
CA GLY A 192 -41.20 2.06 27.79
C GLY A 192 -40.99 3.51 27.36
N ASN A 193 -39.86 4.10 27.75
CA ASN A 193 -39.46 5.36 27.17
C ASN A 193 -38.94 5.15 25.74
N ASP A 194 -39.40 5.97 24.79
CA ASP A 194 -38.84 5.99 23.44
C ASP A 194 -37.69 7.00 23.38
N LEU A 195 -36.46 6.54 23.19
CA LEU A 195 -35.31 7.41 22.98
C LEU A 195 -35.24 7.80 21.51
N SER A 196 -36.15 8.68 21.10
CA SER A 196 -36.32 9.09 19.70
C SER A 196 -34.98 9.48 19.06
N GLY A 197 -34.65 8.84 17.94
CA GLY A 197 -33.44 9.11 17.16
C GLY A 197 -32.20 8.30 17.55
N TYR A 198 -32.31 7.39 18.52
CA TYR A 198 -31.26 6.42 18.85
C TYR A 198 -31.61 5.02 18.33
N TYR A 199 -30.62 4.42 17.66
CA TYR A 199 -30.75 3.13 17.00
C TYR A 199 -29.71 2.13 17.50
N THR A 200 -30.01 0.85 17.39
CA THR A 200 -29.14 -0.26 17.85
C THR A 200 -28.00 -0.59 16.89
N SER A 201 -28.07 -0.13 15.63
CA SER A 201 -27.03 -0.33 14.62
C SER A 201 -26.83 0.92 13.75
N GLU A 202 -25.67 1.01 13.09
CA GLU A 202 -25.36 2.10 12.14
C GLU A 202 -26.33 2.07 10.96
N ASP A 203 -26.57 0.88 10.41
CA ASP A 203 -27.48 0.70 9.28
C ASP A 203 -28.90 1.13 9.65
N ALA A 204 -29.34 0.88 10.89
CA ALA A 204 -30.65 1.34 11.38
C ALA A 204 -30.75 2.86 11.40
N ALA A 205 -29.67 3.55 11.80
CA ALA A 205 -29.63 5.00 11.84
C ALA A 205 -29.63 5.64 10.44
N LYS A 206 -29.11 4.92 9.44
CA LYS A 206 -29.06 5.35 8.03
C LYS A 206 -30.28 4.96 7.22
N ALA A 207 -31.02 3.92 7.65
CA ALA A 207 -32.20 3.43 6.97
C ALA A 207 -33.22 4.58 6.74
N THR A 208 -33.79 4.60 5.55
CA THR A 208 -34.70 5.69 5.12
C THR A 208 -36.12 5.21 4.89
N VAL A 209 -36.31 3.91 4.68
CA VAL A 209 -37.58 3.34 4.25
C VAL A 209 -38.10 2.20 5.13
N SER A 210 -37.23 1.40 5.76
CA SER A 210 -37.63 0.25 6.57
C SER A 210 -36.77 0.10 7.83
N HIS A 211 -37.34 -0.45 8.90
CA HIS A 211 -36.62 -0.76 10.16
C HIS A 211 -37.00 -2.16 10.65
N MET A 212 -36.06 -2.85 11.28
CA MET A 212 -36.31 -4.06 12.07
C MET A 212 -37.01 -3.70 13.39
N TYR A 213 -37.75 -4.64 13.98
CA TYR A 213 -38.47 -4.42 15.24
C TYR A 213 -37.55 -4.06 16.42
N ASN A 214 -36.27 -4.42 16.35
CA ASN A 214 -35.25 -4.19 17.37
C ASN A 214 -34.22 -3.12 16.97
N ASP A 215 -34.51 -2.31 15.94
CA ASP A 215 -33.63 -1.22 15.49
C ASP A 215 -33.61 -0.04 16.45
N PHE A 216 -34.62 0.11 17.30
CA PHE A 216 -34.81 1.27 18.17
C PHE A 216 -34.36 1.00 19.60
N VAL A 217 -33.79 2.00 20.25
CA VAL A 217 -33.49 1.92 21.68
C VAL A 217 -34.72 2.35 22.49
N GLN A 218 -35.38 1.38 23.12
CA GLN A 218 -36.64 1.57 23.85
C GLN A 218 -36.57 1.08 25.29
N GLY A 219 -37.42 1.66 26.14
CA GLY A 219 -37.70 1.18 27.48
C GLY A 219 -38.13 -0.28 27.46
N THR A 220 -37.34 -1.13 28.11
CA THR A 220 -37.47 -2.58 28.01
C THR A 220 -38.06 -3.20 29.29
N VAL A 221 -39.13 -3.97 29.12
CA VAL A 221 -39.68 -4.84 30.17
C VAL A 221 -39.27 -6.28 29.87
N VAL A 222 -38.83 -7.02 30.90
CA VAL A 222 -38.36 -8.40 30.77
C VAL A 222 -39.32 -9.33 31.51
N ILE A 223 -39.81 -10.36 30.81
CA ILE A 223 -40.54 -11.47 31.42
C ILE A 223 -39.59 -12.67 31.40
N GLY A 224 -38.85 -12.87 32.49
CA GLY A 224 -37.79 -13.87 32.57
C GLY A 224 -38.25 -15.24 33.09
N GLY A 225 -39.26 -15.26 33.96
CA GLY A 225 -39.83 -16.45 34.58
C GLY A 225 -41.18 -16.81 33.96
N LYS A 226 -42.25 -16.71 34.74
CA LYS A 226 -43.61 -17.02 34.26
C LYS A 226 -44.56 -15.90 34.65
N LEU A 227 -45.24 -15.34 33.67
CA LEU A 227 -46.32 -14.39 33.85
C LEU A 227 -47.64 -14.99 33.33
N THR A 228 -48.64 -15.07 34.20
CA THR A 228 -49.99 -15.52 33.83
C THR A 228 -50.98 -14.38 34.04
N VAL A 229 -51.76 -14.08 33.01
CA VAL A 229 -52.85 -13.10 33.04
C VAL A 229 -54.15 -13.88 33.02
N GLU A 230 -54.89 -13.81 34.12
CA GLU A 230 -56.16 -14.50 34.30
C GLU A 230 -57.28 -13.89 33.44
N ASP A 231 -58.40 -14.61 33.29
CA ASP A 231 -59.54 -14.25 32.43
C ASP A 231 -60.33 -13.01 32.89
N THR A 232 -60.06 -12.52 34.10
CA THR A 232 -60.59 -11.26 34.66
C THR A 232 -59.58 -10.11 34.64
N ALA A 233 -58.43 -10.29 33.99
CA ALA A 233 -57.34 -9.33 33.99
C ALA A 233 -56.95 -8.86 32.57
N LYS A 234 -56.34 -7.68 32.49
CA LYS A 234 -55.82 -7.10 31.24
C LYS A 234 -54.30 -6.99 31.23
N PHE A 235 -53.74 -7.19 30.06
CA PHE A 235 -52.36 -7.02 29.67
C PHE A 235 -52.29 -6.01 28.53
N ASN A 236 -51.68 -4.86 28.79
CA ASN A 236 -51.51 -3.82 27.79
C ASN A 236 -50.02 -3.53 27.56
N VAL A 237 -49.63 -3.39 26.31
CA VAL A 237 -48.30 -2.94 25.87
C VAL A 237 -48.51 -1.67 25.07
N THR A 238 -47.98 -0.55 25.54
CA THR A 238 -48.10 0.74 24.84
C THR A 238 -47.08 0.88 23.73
N SER A 239 -47.37 1.75 22.76
CA SER A 239 -46.44 2.10 21.67
C SER A 239 -45.09 2.58 22.23
N GLY A 240 -43.98 2.14 21.65
CA GLY A 240 -42.63 2.50 22.12
C GLY A 240 -42.12 1.66 23.29
N THR A 241 -42.90 0.67 23.74
CA THR A 241 -42.45 -0.33 24.74
C THR A 241 -41.85 -1.54 24.05
N TYR A 242 -40.69 -1.99 24.53
CA TYR A 242 -40.07 -3.25 24.13
C TYR A 242 -40.24 -4.29 25.23
N VAL A 243 -40.87 -5.42 24.94
CA VAL A 243 -41.03 -6.53 25.89
C VAL A 243 -40.14 -7.69 25.44
N LEU A 244 -39.14 -8.01 26.25
CA LEU A 244 -38.30 -9.20 26.06
C LEU A 244 -38.86 -10.36 26.86
N LEU A 245 -39.50 -11.31 26.17
CA LEU A 245 -40.08 -12.52 26.76
C LEU A 245 -39.08 -13.68 26.64
N ASN A 246 -38.30 -13.89 27.70
CA ASN A 246 -37.37 -15.03 27.83
C ASN A 246 -38.01 -16.25 28.51
N GLY A 247 -39.08 -16.02 29.27
CA GLY A 247 -39.78 -17.02 30.07
C GLY A 247 -41.08 -17.50 29.42
N GLU A 248 -42.17 -17.58 30.20
CA GLU A 248 -43.51 -17.97 29.73
C GLU A 248 -44.52 -16.85 30.00
N LEU A 249 -45.26 -16.43 28.97
CA LEU A 249 -46.39 -15.50 29.06
C LEU A 249 -47.68 -16.23 28.64
N ASN A 250 -48.62 -16.38 29.56
CA ASN A 250 -49.92 -16.99 29.28
C ASN A 250 -51.03 -15.96 29.52
N ILE A 251 -51.71 -15.56 28.44
CA ILE A 251 -52.84 -14.62 28.47
C ILE A 251 -54.13 -15.42 28.20
N LYS A 252 -54.95 -15.59 29.24
CA LYS A 252 -56.22 -16.32 29.11
C LYS A 252 -57.28 -15.49 28.39
N SER A 253 -58.21 -16.18 27.73
CA SER A 253 -59.39 -15.57 27.11
C SER A 253 -60.25 -14.86 28.16
N PRO A 254 -60.69 -13.61 27.93
CA PRO A 254 -61.45 -12.86 28.91
C PRO A 254 -62.85 -13.44 29.12
N GLU A 255 -63.37 -13.39 30.36
CA GLU A 255 -64.72 -13.88 30.68
C GLU A 255 -65.82 -13.02 30.01
N THR A 256 -65.52 -11.74 29.72
CA THR A 256 -66.44 -10.80 29.06
C THR A 256 -65.75 -9.98 27.95
N ALA A 257 -66.49 -9.62 26.91
CA ALA A 257 -65.98 -8.87 25.74
C ALA A 257 -65.46 -7.44 26.06
N THR A 258 -65.68 -6.92 27.27
CA THR A 258 -65.19 -5.61 27.73
C THR A 258 -63.78 -5.65 28.31
N GLU A 259 -63.19 -6.85 28.43
CA GLU A 259 -61.91 -7.12 29.07
C GLU A 259 -60.79 -7.49 28.09
N VAL A 260 -60.74 -6.84 26.94
CA VAL A 260 -59.69 -7.08 25.92
C VAL A 260 -58.37 -6.35 26.24
N ASN A 261 -57.29 -7.04 25.90
CA ASN A 261 -55.88 -6.63 25.94
C ASN A 261 -55.53 -5.71 24.76
N THR A 262 -54.50 -4.89 24.91
CA THR A 262 -54.02 -3.96 23.87
C THR A 262 -52.53 -4.17 23.65
N ILE A 263 -52.11 -4.51 22.43
CA ILE A 263 -50.69 -4.73 22.08
C ILE A 263 -50.31 -3.72 20.99
N GLN A 264 -49.65 -2.64 21.37
CA GLN A 264 -49.20 -1.55 20.48
C GLN A 264 -47.68 -1.39 20.44
N GLY A 265 -46.95 -1.99 21.39
CA GLY A 265 -45.49 -2.08 21.39
C GLY A 265 -44.96 -3.39 20.78
N THR A 266 -43.66 -3.64 20.95
CA THR A 266 -43.00 -4.84 20.46
C THR A 266 -42.89 -5.88 21.57
N ILE A 267 -43.27 -7.13 21.28
CA ILE A 267 -42.98 -8.29 22.13
C ILE A 267 -42.02 -9.19 21.35
N GLU A 268 -40.77 -9.25 21.79
CA GLU A 268 -39.79 -10.23 21.31
C GLU A 268 -39.90 -11.51 22.13
N VAL A 269 -40.21 -12.62 21.46
CA VAL A 269 -40.45 -13.92 22.06
C VAL A 269 -39.26 -14.84 21.83
N VAL A 270 -38.45 -15.01 22.87
CA VAL A 270 -37.38 -16.01 22.96
C VAL A 270 -37.85 -17.25 23.75
N GLY A 271 -38.81 -17.05 24.64
CA GLY A 271 -39.46 -18.09 25.44
C GLY A 271 -40.75 -18.62 24.82
N LYS A 272 -41.82 -18.67 25.63
CA LYS A 272 -43.12 -19.19 25.23
C LYS A 272 -44.24 -18.20 25.47
N MET A 273 -45.11 -18.01 24.50
CA MET A 273 -46.32 -17.21 24.64
C MET A 273 -47.56 -18.05 24.28
N THR A 274 -48.64 -17.87 25.02
CA THR A 274 -49.96 -18.37 24.65
C THR A 274 -50.95 -17.24 24.80
N LEU A 275 -51.74 -16.99 23.76
CA LEU A 275 -52.78 -15.96 23.76
C LEU A 275 -53.99 -16.42 22.96
N ASP A 276 -55.18 -15.94 23.32
CA ASP A 276 -56.36 -16.03 22.48
C ASP A 276 -56.49 -14.72 21.69
N ALA A 277 -56.56 -14.79 20.36
CA ALA A 277 -56.66 -13.61 19.52
C ALA A 277 -57.89 -12.75 19.93
N ASN A 278 -59.01 -13.36 20.33
CA ASN A 278 -60.20 -12.65 20.80
C ASN A 278 -59.96 -11.86 22.10
N ALA A 279 -58.91 -12.21 22.85
CA ALA A 279 -58.49 -11.46 24.01
C ALA A 279 -57.79 -10.15 23.63
N VAL A 280 -57.46 -9.87 22.37
CA VAL A 280 -56.74 -8.66 21.95
C VAL A 280 -57.62 -7.77 21.08
N VAL A 281 -57.56 -6.46 21.31
CA VAL A 281 -58.34 -5.47 20.55
C VAL A 281 -57.70 -5.20 19.17
N SER A 282 -58.52 -5.15 18.13
CA SER A 282 -58.08 -4.69 16.80
C SER A 282 -57.82 -3.18 16.83
N GLN A 283 -56.74 -2.78 16.18
CA GLN A 283 -56.34 -1.39 16.03
C GLN A 283 -56.93 -0.81 14.74
N ASN A 284 -57.35 0.46 14.81
CA ASN A 284 -57.97 1.13 13.67
C ASN A 284 -56.96 1.60 12.61
N ASN A 285 -55.67 1.62 12.95
CA ASN A 285 -54.58 2.07 12.09
C ASN A 285 -53.44 1.05 12.13
N ASN A 286 -52.80 0.82 10.98
CA ASN A 286 -51.66 -0.10 10.88
C ASN A 286 -50.46 0.39 11.71
N ASN A 287 -50.30 1.70 11.89
CA ASN A 287 -49.21 2.28 12.70
C ASN A 287 -49.41 2.09 14.21
N ASP A 288 -50.63 1.75 14.65
CA ASP A 288 -50.94 1.52 16.06
C ASP A 288 -50.85 0.02 16.40
N ARG A 289 -50.60 -0.85 15.41
CA ARG A 289 -50.44 -2.29 15.62
C ARG A 289 -49.09 -2.56 16.27
N GLY A 290 -49.09 -3.30 17.38
CA GLY A 290 -47.86 -3.81 17.97
C GLY A 290 -47.22 -4.90 17.10
N ILE A 291 -46.01 -5.30 17.48
CA ILE A 291 -45.25 -6.34 16.78
C ILE A 291 -45.06 -7.53 17.72
N LEU A 292 -45.35 -8.72 17.21
CA LEU A 292 -44.98 -9.98 17.84
C LEU A 292 -43.83 -10.59 17.04
N ALA A 293 -42.61 -10.48 17.57
CA ALA A 293 -41.40 -10.95 16.91
C ALA A 293 -40.90 -12.23 17.58
N VAL A 294 -40.86 -13.34 16.84
CA VAL A 294 -40.39 -14.63 17.36
C VAL A 294 -38.94 -14.84 16.95
N ASN A 295 -38.08 -15.03 17.94
CA ASN A 295 -36.63 -15.13 17.77
C ASN A 295 -36.10 -16.26 18.68
N GLY A 296 -36.23 -17.51 18.23
CA GLY A 296 -35.89 -18.70 19.03
C GLY A 296 -37.01 -19.21 19.95
N GLY A 297 -38.12 -18.49 20.06
CA GLY A 297 -39.26 -18.82 20.91
C GLY A 297 -40.42 -19.54 20.21
N SER A 298 -41.56 -19.60 20.90
CA SER A 298 -42.81 -20.13 20.34
C SER A 298 -44.02 -19.34 20.84
N VAL A 299 -44.98 -19.10 19.95
CA VAL A 299 -46.27 -18.47 20.27
C VAL A 299 -47.38 -19.39 19.78
N ASN A 300 -48.34 -19.67 20.65
CA ASN A 300 -49.60 -20.32 20.26
C ASN A 300 -50.73 -19.29 20.35
N ILE A 301 -51.44 -19.10 19.23
CA ILE A 301 -52.57 -18.19 19.12
C ILE A 301 -53.84 -18.99 18.85
N ASP A 302 -54.76 -18.98 19.80
CA ASP A 302 -56.12 -19.52 19.60
C ASP A 302 -56.98 -18.48 18.84
N ASN A 303 -57.98 -18.95 18.08
CA ASN A 303 -58.89 -18.16 17.25
C ASN A 303 -58.18 -17.24 16.23
N ASN A 304 -57.17 -17.76 15.53
CA ASN A 304 -56.30 -16.98 14.64
C ASN A 304 -57.02 -16.20 13.53
N SER A 305 -58.15 -16.69 13.02
CA SER A 305 -59.00 -15.95 12.07
C SER A 305 -59.40 -14.53 12.55
N ALA A 306 -59.26 -14.24 13.84
CA ALA A 306 -59.47 -12.92 14.42
C ALA A 306 -58.20 -12.06 14.57
N VAL A 307 -57.01 -12.48 14.09
CA VAL A 307 -55.73 -11.76 14.27
C VAL A 307 -55.60 -10.53 13.38
N ASP A 308 -56.29 -10.48 12.23
CA ASP A 308 -56.22 -9.32 11.35
C ASP A 308 -56.62 -8.03 12.09
N GLY A 309 -55.81 -6.99 11.90
CA GLY A 309 -55.97 -5.71 12.59
C GLY A 309 -55.34 -5.62 13.99
N LYS A 310 -54.85 -6.71 14.60
CA LYS A 310 -54.45 -6.70 16.03
C LYS A 310 -52.97 -6.38 16.25
N PHE A 311 -52.09 -7.15 15.63
CA PHE A 311 -50.64 -6.97 15.67
C PHE A 311 -50.01 -7.48 14.38
N ALA A 312 -48.79 -7.06 14.08
CA ALA A 312 -47.94 -7.66 13.05
C ALA A 312 -47.16 -8.85 13.63
N VAL A 313 -46.85 -9.82 12.79
CA VAL A 313 -46.07 -11.00 13.15
C VAL A 313 -44.74 -10.95 12.40
N TYR A 314 -43.64 -11.19 13.11
CA TYR A 314 -42.33 -11.49 12.54
C TYR A 314 -41.96 -12.92 12.95
N GLY A 315 -42.00 -13.87 12.01
CA GLY A 315 -41.83 -15.30 12.30
C GLY A 315 -42.32 -16.22 11.18
N ALA A 316 -42.13 -17.52 11.37
CA ALA A 316 -42.76 -18.56 10.55
C ALA A 316 -43.93 -19.19 11.33
N PHE A 317 -45.03 -19.51 10.64
CA PHE A 317 -46.22 -20.01 11.30
C PHE A 317 -47.04 -21.01 10.48
N TRP A 318 -47.80 -21.86 11.17
CA TRP A 318 -48.73 -22.83 10.61
C TRP A 318 -49.96 -22.96 11.53
N GLU A 319 -51.09 -23.46 11.00
CA GLU A 319 -52.33 -23.65 11.75
C GLU A 319 -52.65 -25.14 11.90
N ASP A 320 -52.92 -25.59 13.12
CA ASP A 320 -53.27 -27.00 13.40
C ASP A 320 -54.74 -27.32 13.12
N ASP A 321 -55.10 -28.61 13.17
CA ASP A 321 -56.49 -29.08 12.99
C ASP A 321 -57.49 -28.49 14.00
N ASN A 322 -57.02 -27.92 15.11
CA ASN A 322 -57.85 -27.27 16.11
C ASN A 322 -58.04 -25.76 15.85
N GLY A 323 -57.42 -25.21 14.81
CA GLY A 323 -57.45 -23.78 14.48
C GLY A 323 -56.51 -22.93 15.34
N ILE A 324 -55.49 -23.56 15.97
CA ILE A 324 -54.46 -22.87 16.73
C ILE A 324 -53.30 -22.55 15.79
N THR A 325 -52.90 -21.30 15.73
CA THR A 325 -51.71 -20.88 14.97
C THR A 325 -50.47 -20.94 15.84
N HIS A 326 -49.49 -21.68 15.36
CA HIS A 326 -48.18 -21.85 15.97
C HIS A 326 -47.17 -20.97 15.24
N ILE A 327 -46.53 -20.04 15.95
CA ILE A 327 -45.48 -19.17 15.40
C ILE A 327 -44.15 -19.55 16.06
N THR A 328 -43.13 -19.85 15.26
CA THR A 328 -41.79 -20.25 15.71
C THR A 328 -40.75 -20.00 14.60
N ASP A 329 -39.54 -20.53 14.77
CA ASP A 329 -38.51 -20.49 13.73
C ASP A 329 -38.87 -21.42 12.57
N LEU A 330 -38.48 -21.06 11.33
CA LEU A 330 -38.90 -21.75 10.11
C LEU A 330 -38.68 -23.27 10.13
N GLN A 331 -37.49 -23.76 10.52
CA GLN A 331 -37.22 -25.20 10.56
C GLN A 331 -38.14 -25.93 11.56
N THR A 332 -38.43 -25.31 12.70
CA THR A 332 -39.34 -25.87 13.71
C THR A 332 -40.78 -25.86 13.17
N ALA A 333 -41.21 -24.77 12.53
CA ALA A 333 -42.54 -24.67 11.91
C ALA A 333 -42.75 -25.76 10.84
N ILE A 334 -41.77 -26.00 9.97
CA ILE A 334 -41.80 -27.09 8.99
C ILE A 334 -41.86 -28.45 9.68
N THR A 335 -41.00 -28.70 10.68
CA THR A 335 -40.95 -30.00 11.35
C THR A 335 -42.26 -30.32 12.07
N ASP A 336 -42.83 -29.34 12.77
CA ASP A 336 -44.02 -29.51 13.60
C ASP A 336 -45.30 -29.56 12.76
N SER A 337 -45.41 -28.79 11.67
CA SER A 337 -46.55 -28.85 10.73
C SER A 337 -46.65 -30.23 10.07
N VAL A 338 -45.53 -30.75 9.55
CA VAL A 338 -45.45 -32.10 8.96
C VAL A 338 -45.82 -33.16 10.00
N ALA A 339 -45.33 -33.04 11.24
CA ALA A 339 -45.71 -33.96 12.33
C ALA A 339 -47.21 -33.85 12.71
N GLY A 340 -47.80 -32.68 12.54
CA GLY A 340 -49.22 -32.39 12.70
C GLY A 340 -50.11 -32.83 11.53
N GLY A 341 -49.52 -33.21 10.38
CA GLY A 341 -50.25 -33.56 9.16
C GLY A 341 -50.73 -32.34 8.35
N VAL A 342 -50.11 -31.18 8.56
CA VAL A 342 -50.37 -29.91 7.85
C VAL A 342 -49.24 -29.67 6.86
N THR A 343 -49.58 -29.25 5.64
CA THR A 343 -48.63 -29.01 4.55
C THR A 343 -48.20 -27.54 4.45
N ASP A 344 -49.04 -26.62 4.91
CA ASP A 344 -48.88 -25.19 4.65
C ASP A 344 -48.11 -24.50 5.80
N VAL A 345 -47.00 -23.86 5.46
CA VAL A 345 -46.19 -23.04 6.38
C VAL A 345 -46.02 -21.64 5.78
N TYR A 346 -46.25 -20.62 6.59
CA TYR A 346 -46.18 -19.23 6.17
C TYR A 346 -44.99 -18.53 6.80
N ILE A 347 -44.35 -17.62 6.07
CA ILE A 347 -43.29 -16.74 6.58
C ILE A 347 -43.75 -15.30 6.43
N CYS A 348 -43.59 -14.50 7.48
CA CYS A 348 -43.80 -13.05 7.39
C CYS A 348 -42.70 -12.31 8.14
N GLY A 349 -41.96 -11.47 7.41
CA GLY A 349 -41.21 -10.34 7.95
C GLY A 349 -42.06 -9.07 8.12
N LEU A 350 -41.41 -7.96 8.48
CA LEU A 350 -41.98 -6.62 8.64
C LEU A 350 -41.76 -5.71 7.43
N ALA A 351 -40.89 -6.10 6.49
CA ALA A 351 -40.62 -5.32 5.28
C ALA A 351 -41.86 -5.28 4.36
N ASN A 352 -42.23 -4.06 3.93
CA ASN A 352 -43.56 -3.76 3.37
C ASN A 352 -43.56 -3.43 1.87
N SER A 353 -42.44 -3.57 1.15
CA SER A 353 -42.38 -3.15 -0.27
C SER A 353 -41.30 -3.84 -1.11
N TRP A 354 -41.57 -5.07 -1.56
CA TRP A 354 -40.84 -5.67 -2.70
C TRP A 354 -41.04 -4.87 -4.01
N TYR A 355 -42.21 -4.24 -4.20
CA TYR A 355 -42.73 -3.90 -5.53
C TYR A 355 -42.77 -2.40 -5.90
N THR A 356 -42.39 -1.44 -5.04
CA THR A 356 -42.60 0.01 -5.34
C THR A 356 -41.43 0.72 -6.02
N GLY A 357 -40.33 0.03 -6.37
CA GLY A 357 -39.18 0.67 -7.03
C GLY A 357 -38.46 1.73 -6.18
N GLN A 358 -38.83 1.85 -4.90
CA GLN A 358 -38.10 2.59 -3.88
C GLN A 358 -37.20 1.56 -3.20
N ASN A 359 -35.89 1.67 -3.40
CA ASN A 359 -34.87 0.72 -2.96
C ASN A 359 -35.07 0.34 -1.47
N PRO A 360 -35.61 -0.85 -1.14
CA PRO A 360 -35.92 -1.20 0.23
C PRO A 360 -34.64 -1.71 0.92
N ASP A 361 -33.72 -0.81 1.28
CA ASP A 361 -32.54 -1.02 2.15
C ASP A 361 -32.07 -2.51 2.26
N ASP A 362 -31.74 -3.17 1.15
CA ASP A 362 -31.31 -4.59 1.05
C ASP A 362 -32.16 -5.62 1.80
N GLY A 363 -33.49 -5.46 1.74
CA GLY A 363 -34.43 -6.39 2.36
C GLY A 363 -34.63 -6.18 3.85
N ARG A 364 -34.10 -5.09 4.44
CA ARG A 364 -34.26 -4.78 5.87
C ARG A 364 -35.72 -4.83 6.31
N GLY A 365 -35.98 -5.53 7.42
CA GLY A 365 -37.32 -5.83 7.92
C GLY A 365 -37.82 -7.21 7.50
N SER A 366 -37.22 -7.86 6.50
CA SER A 366 -37.58 -9.21 6.07
C SER A 366 -37.26 -10.27 7.13
N TYR A 367 -37.96 -11.39 7.10
CA TYR A 367 -37.66 -12.53 7.97
C TYR A 367 -36.31 -13.14 7.61
N VAL A 368 -35.38 -13.17 8.56
CA VAL A 368 -34.02 -13.68 8.36
C VAL A 368 -33.94 -15.18 8.64
N ILE A 369 -33.63 -15.95 7.61
CA ILE A 369 -33.30 -17.37 7.69
C ILE A 369 -31.79 -17.46 7.94
N SER A 370 -31.42 -17.64 9.21
CA SER A 370 -30.04 -17.56 9.70
C SER A 370 -29.35 -18.91 9.90
N SER A 371 -30.03 -20.01 9.56
CA SER A 371 -29.50 -21.37 9.68
C SER A 371 -30.03 -22.24 8.54
N ASP A 372 -29.39 -23.38 8.31
CA ASP A 372 -29.80 -24.30 7.26
C ASP A 372 -31.24 -24.80 7.48
N VAL A 373 -32.03 -24.76 6.41
CA VAL A 373 -33.43 -25.21 6.40
C VAL A 373 -33.63 -26.19 5.25
N THR A 374 -34.38 -27.26 5.49
CA THR A 374 -34.85 -28.16 4.44
C THR A 374 -36.38 -28.17 4.42
N ILE A 375 -36.97 -27.82 3.28
CA ILE A 375 -38.38 -27.98 2.99
C ILE A 375 -38.55 -29.39 2.40
N PRO A 376 -39.14 -30.34 3.15
CA PRO A 376 -39.31 -31.72 2.69
C PRO A 376 -40.43 -31.82 1.66
N ASP A 377 -40.48 -32.94 0.94
CA ASP A 377 -41.56 -33.28 0.01
C ASP A 377 -42.96 -33.08 0.63
N ASP A 378 -43.94 -32.75 -0.21
CA ASP A 378 -45.34 -32.49 0.17
C ASP A 378 -45.53 -31.33 1.19
N THR A 379 -44.57 -30.40 1.28
CA THR A 379 -44.67 -29.20 2.14
C THR A 379 -44.65 -27.93 1.30
N ASP A 380 -45.60 -27.03 1.57
CA ASP A 380 -45.77 -25.75 0.88
C ASP A 380 -45.35 -24.61 1.81
N VAL A 381 -44.27 -23.89 1.45
CA VAL A 381 -43.83 -22.70 2.19
C VAL A 381 -44.22 -21.45 1.42
N THR A 382 -45.07 -20.60 2.01
CA THR A 382 -45.50 -19.34 1.41
C THR A 382 -44.86 -18.14 2.12
N VAL A 383 -44.10 -17.34 1.38
CA VAL A 383 -43.60 -16.04 1.84
C VAL A 383 -44.71 -15.00 1.65
N LEU A 384 -45.30 -14.54 2.75
CA LEU A 384 -46.32 -13.49 2.76
C LEU A 384 -45.71 -12.09 2.79
N CYS A 385 -44.58 -11.95 3.49
CA CYS A 385 -43.87 -10.71 3.73
C CYS A 385 -42.37 -11.03 3.66
N GLY A 386 -41.55 -10.18 3.03
CA GLY A 386 -40.20 -10.50 2.56
C GLY A 386 -39.31 -11.39 3.45
N ALA A 387 -38.43 -12.18 2.83
CA ALA A 387 -37.48 -13.08 3.49
C ALA A 387 -36.02 -12.82 3.05
N ILE A 388 -35.05 -13.15 3.90
CA ILE A 388 -33.61 -13.12 3.61
C ILE A 388 -33.02 -14.49 3.95
N VAL A 389 -32.32 -15.11 3.00
CA VAL A 389 -31.39 -16.21 3.30
C VAL A 389 -30.05 -15.59 3.69
N ALA A 390 -29.68 -15.65 4.96
CA ALA A 390 -28.49 -15.00 5.48
C ALA A 390 -27.19 -15.66 4.96
N GLU A 391 -26.08 -14.91 4.96
CA GLU A 391 -24.75 -15.46 4.66
C GLU A 391 -24.45 -16.65 5.60
N GLY A 392 -24.03 -17.78 5.03
CA GLY A 392 -23.75 -19.02 5.77
C GLY A 392 -24.96 -19.93 6.01
N ALA A 393 -26.18 -19.54 5.61
CA ALA A 393 -27.36 -20.39 5.64
C ALA A 393 -27.69 -20.97 4.25
N THR A 394 -28.21 -22.20 4.24
CA THR A 394 -28.71 -22.89 3.05
C THR A 394 -30.17 -23.28 3.20
N VAL A 395 -31.04 -22.81 2.31
CA VAL A 395 -32.43 -23.29 2.18
C VAL A 395 -32.46 -24.32 1.06
N THR A 396 -32.92 -25.53 1.35
CA THR A 396 -33.08 -26.61 0.35
C THR A 396 -34.57 -26.91 0.17
N VAL A 397 -35.05 -26.80 -1.06
CA VAL A 397 -36.43 -27.14 -1.48
C VAL A 397 -36.38 -28.49 -2.18
N SER A 398 -37.06 -29.49 -1.61
CA SER A 398 -37.12 -30.85 -2.18
C SER A 398 -38.05 -30.88 -3.41
N ALA A 399 -37.96 -31.92 -4.25
CA ALA A 399 -38.58 -31.91 -5.57
C ALA A 399 -40.11 -31.86 -5.57
N ASP A 400 -40.75 -32.43 -4.55
CA ASP A 400 -42.21 -32.40 -4.40
C ASP A 400 -42.66 -31.35 -3.35
N ALA A 401 -41.81 -30.38 -3.02
CA ALA A 401 -42.14 -29.25 -2.16
C ALA A 401 -42.50 -28.00 -3.00
N SER A 402 -42.99 -26.93 -2.35
CA SER A 402 -43.13 -25.62 -3.01
C SER A 402 -42.61 -24.47 -2.14
N LEU A 403 -42.08 -23.45 -2.81
CA LEU A 403 -41.78 -22.15 -2.22
C LEU A 403 -42.51 -21.08 -3.04
N GLU A 404 -43.58 -20.54 -2.47
CA GLU A 404 -44.45 -19.57 -3.12
C GLU A 404 -44.34 -18.16 -2.51
N PHE A 405 -44.69 -17.16 -3.30
CA PHE A 405 -44.72 -15.75 -2.88
C PHE A 405 -46.14 -15.21 -3.07
N GLU A 406 -46.81 -14.79 -1.99
CA GLU A 406 -48.17 -14.28 -2.07
C GLU A 406 -48.22 -12.75 -1.99
N GLY A 407 -48.92 -12.12 -2.94
CA GLY A 407 -49.13 -10.67 -2.96
C GLY A 407 -47.95 -9.85 -3.47
N THR A 408 -48.14 -8.54 -3.55
CA THR A 408 -47.12 -7.60 -4.09
C THR A 408 -46.04 -7.23 -3.07
N TRP A 409 -46.07 -7.80 -1.87
CA TRP A 409 -45.16 -7.45 -0.77
C TRP A 409 -44.20 -8.59 -0.40
N SER A 410 -44.35 -9.74 -1.05
CA SER A 410 -43.51 -10.92 -0.87
C SER A 410 -42.34 -10.92 -1.84
N GLY A 411 -41.23 -11.48 -1.37
CA GLY A 411 -40.02 -11.73 -2.13
C GLY A 411 -38.87 -12.18 -1.23
N MET A 412 -37.74 -12.54 -1.83
CA MET A 412 -36.61 -13.13 -1.12
C MET A 412 -35.26 -12.55 -1.57
N TYR A 413 -34.40 -12.24 -0.61
CA TYR A 413 -32.98 -11.91 -0.84
C TYR A 413 -32.12 -13.12 -0.51
N VAL A 414 -31.22 -13.50 -1.41
CA VAL A 414 -30.36 -14.68 -1.25
C VAL A 414 -28.90 -14.26 -1.06
N LEU A 415 -28.51 -14.03 0.20
CA LEU A 415 -27.13 -13.72 0.58
C LEU A 415 -26.33 -15.00 0.91
N GLY A 416 -27.01 -16.05 1.34
CA GLY A 416 -26.49 -17.41 1.50
C GLY A 416 -26.72 -18.28 0.26
N LYS A 417 -27.40 -19.42 0.43
CA LYS A 417 -27.76 -20.34 -0.65
C LYS A 417 -29.22 -20.76 -0.62
N LEU A 418 -29.86 -20.76 -1.77
CA LEU A 418 -31.16 -21.42 -2.00
C LEU A 418 -30.96 -22.50 -3.06
N VAL A 419 -31.26 -23.75 -2.72
CA VAL A 419 -31.14 -24.93 -3.59
C VAL A 419 -32.54 -25.45 -3.87
N ASP A 420 -32.95 -25.43 -5.13
CA ASP A 420 -34.27 -25.85 -5.61
C ASP A 420 -34.15 -27.10 -6.49
N HIS A 421 -34.75 -28.20 -6.05
CA HIS A 421 -34.79 -29.48 -6.78
C HIS A 421 -35.99 -29.55 -7.74
N ASP A 422 -36.06 -28.69 -8.77
CA ASP A 422 -37.07 -28.75 -9.85
C ASP A 422 -38.48 -28.21 -9.51
N THR A 423 -38.60 -27.31 -8.52
CA THR A 423 -39.92 -26.71 -8.16
C THR A 423 -40.25 -25.44 -8.96
N ASN A 424 -39.26 -24.85 -9.65
CA ASN A 424 -39.39 -23.67 -10.52
C ASN A 424 -39.98 -22.44 -9.78
N ILE A 425 -39.21 -21.95 -8.82
CA ILE A 425 -39.53 -20.80 -7.96
C ILE A 425 -39.68 -19.51 -8.81
N ASN A 426 -40.57 -18.59 -8.41
CA ASN A 426 -40.78 -17.32 -9.10
C ASN A 426 -39.60 -16.35 -8.90
N GLU A 427 -38.66 -16.34 -9.84
CA GLU A 427 -37.43 -15.54 -9.78
C GLU A 427 -37.65 -14.01 -9.84
N ASP A 428 -38.78 -13.54 -10.38
CA ASP A 428 -39.14 -12.11 -10.36
C ASP A 428 -39.35 -11.58 -8.93
N GLN A 429 -39.56 -12.50 -7.97
CA GLN A 429 -39.68 -12.23 -6.56
C GLN A 429 -38.42 -12.64 -5.77
N MET A 430 -37.28 -12.76 -6.44
CA MET A 430 -35.99 -13.03 -5.82
C MET A 430 -34.92 -12.00 -6.21
N LYS A 431 -33.96 -11.79 -5.30
CA LYS A 431 -32.72 -11.03 -5.51
C LYS A 431 -31.54 -11.93 -5.18
N TYR A 432 -30.73 -12.20 -6.19
CA TYR A 432 -29.56 -13.07 -6.14
C TYR A 432 -28.56 -12.62 -7.21
N GLU A 433 -27.27 -12.94 -7.01
CA GLU A 433 -26.22 -12.55 -7.94
C GLU A 433 -25.88 -13.65 -8.95
N VAL A 434 -26.00 -14.92 -8.53
CA VAL A 434 -25.64 -16.09 -9.33
C VAL A 434 -26.76 -17.12 -9.31
N LYS A 435 -27.10 -17.66 -10.48
CA LYS A 435 -27.93 -18.86 -10.65
C LYS A 435 -27.10 -19.96 -11.32
N LYS A 436 -26.85 -21.05 -10.58
CA LYS A 436 -26.23 -22.28 -11.10
C LYS A 436 -27.32 -23.30 -11.40
N THR A 437 -27.29 -23.91 -12.59
CA THR A 437 -28.20 -25.00 -12.97
C THR A 437 -27.41 -26.29 -13.08
N THR A 438 -27.85 -27.36 -12.42
CA THR A 438 -27.22 -28.69 -12.45
C THR A 438 -28.26 -29.73 -12.86
N ASP A 439 -28.11 -30.29 -14.05
CA ASP A 439 -28.95 -31.40 -14.49
C ASP A 439 -28.40 -32.73 -13.99
N THR A 440 -29.26 -33.54 -13.39
CA THR A 440 -28.98 -34.95 -13.08
C THR A 440 -29.78 -35.85 -14.02
N ASP A 441 -29.59 -37.18 -13.93
CA ASP A 441 -30.40 -38.13 -14.71
C ASP A 441 -31.91 -38.06 -14.38
N THR A 442 -32.29 -37.42 -13.26
CA THR A 442 -33.64 -37.48 -12.68
C THR A 442 -34.27 -36.12 -12.36
N GLU A 443 -33.49 -35.06 -12.18
CA GLU A 443 -33.96 -33.73 -11.74
C GLU A 443 -33.01 -32.62 -12.21
N THR A 444 -33.55 -31.41 -12.37
CA THR A 444 -32.78 -30.17 -12.59
C THR A 444 -32.70 -29.39 -11.28
N ILE A 445 -31.50 -29.11 -10.80
CA ILE A 445 -31.25 -28.39 -9.54
C ILE A 445 -30.84 -26.95 -9.85
N TYR A 446 -31.58 -25.98 -9.34
CA TYR A 446 -31.21 -24.56 -9.38
C TYR A 446 -30.59 -24.15 -8.05
N THR A 447 -29.42 -23.51 -8.07
CA THR A 447 -28.77 -22.95 -6.89
C THR A 447 -28.60 -21.45 -7.07
N TYR A 448 -29.24 -20.68 -6.21
CA TYR A 448 -29.16 -19.22 -6.15
C TYR A 448 -28.23 -18.80 -5.02
N THR A 449 -27.30 -17.89 -5.30
CA THR A 449 -26.31 -17.46 -4.30
C THR A 449 -25.61 -16.14 -4.71
N THR A 450 -24.62 -15.72 -3.91
CA THR A 450 -23.72 -14.60 -4.20
C THR A 450 -22.51 -15.04 -5.05
N LEU A 451 -21.90 -14.12 -5.77
CA LEU A 451 -20.66 -14.34 -6.52
C LEU A 451 -19.53 -14.82 -5.60
N LYS A 452 -19.45 -14.27 -4.38
CA LYS A 452 -18.49 -14.70 -3.36
C LYS A 452 -18.58 -16.19 -3.08
N ILE A 453 -19.78 -16.68 -2.75
CA ILE A 453 -20.00 -18.10 -2.44
C ILE A 453 -19.74 -18.95 -3.69
N ALA A 454 -20.27 -18.54 -4.85
CA ALA A 454 -20.07 -19.25 -6.11
C ALA A 454 -18.57 -19.43 -6.45
N LEU A 455 -17.75 -18.37 -6.32
CA LEU A 455 -16.31 -18.43 -6.55
C LEU A 455 -15.58 -19.32 -5.54
N SER A 456 -16.01 -19.32 -4.28
CA SER A 456 -15.39 -20.14 -3.23
C SER A 456 -15.60 -21.64 -3.41
N GLU A 457 -16.67 -22.03 -4.12
CA GLU A 457 -17.06 -23.43 -4.36
C GLU A 457 -16.74 -23.89 -5.80
N ALA A 458 -16.39 -22.96 -6.68
CA ALA A 458 -16.13 -23.21 -8.10
C ALA A 458 -15.01 -24.22 -8.32
N GLN A 459 -15.25 -25.14 -9.27
CA GLN A 459 -14.27 -26.11 -9.73
C GLN A 459 -13.75 -25.75 -11.11
N SER A 460 -12.55 -26.23 -11.46
CA SER A 460 -11.98 -26.01 -12.79
C SER A 460 -12.90 -26.58 -13.88
N GLY A 461 -13.18 -25.78 -14.91
CA GLY A 461 -14.13 -26.07 -16.00
C GLY A 461 -15.54 -25.52 -15.76
N GLU A 462 -15.86 -25.00 -14.57
CA GLU A 462 -17.19 -24.43 -14.29
C GLU A 462 -17.38 -23.04 -14.91
N THR A 463 -18.64 -22.75 -15.27
CA THR A 463 -19.10 -21.42 -15.71
C THR A 463 -20.11 -20.87 -14.71
N ILE A 464 -19.86 -19.66 -14.22
CA ILE A 464 -20.70 -18.89 -13.29
C ILE A 464 -21.36 -17.78 -14.09
N ASN A 465 -22.69 -17.80 -14.20
CA ASN A 465 -23.43 -16.73 -14.86
C ASN A 465 -23.94 -15.75 -13.80
N LEU A 466 -23.62 -14.47 -13.98
CA LEU A 466 -24.16 -13.40 -13.15
C LEU A 466 -25.58 -13.05 -13.58
N ASN A 467 -26.38 -12.61 -12.63
CA ASN A 467 -27.73 -12.11 -12.85
C ASN A 467 -27.76 -10.60 -12.64
N GLY A 468 -27.68 -9.83 -13.72
CA GLY A 468 -27.62 -8.37 -13.67
C GLY A 468 -26.28 -7.82 -13.16
N THR A 469 -26.31 -6.61 -12.61
CA THR A 469 -25.12 -5.93 -12.08
C THR A 469 -24.72 -6.50 -10.71
N VAL A 470 -23.45 -6.89 -10.57
CA VAL A 470 -22.87 -7.32 -9.28
C VAL A 470 -21.90 -6.26 -8.76
N THR A 471 -22.06 -5.88 -7.50
CA THR A 471 -21.15 -4.96 -6.80
C THR A 471 -20.17 -5.75 -5.93
N ILE A 472 -18.88 -5.48 -6.10
CA ILE A 472 -17.78 -6.14 -5.39
C ILE A 472 -17.15 -5.11 -4.44
N ASP A 473 -17.41 -5.24 -3.15
CA ASP A 473 -16.90 -4.36 -2.09
C ASP A 473 -15.84 -5.04 -1.19
N GLU A 474 -15.48 -6.29 -1.51
CA GLU A 474 -14.40 -7.04 -0.89
C GLU A 474 -13.52 -7.75 -1.94
N ASN A 475 -12.31 -8.15 -1.53
CA ASN A 475 -11.37 -8.78 -2.46
C ASN A 475 -11.86 -10.16 -2.91
N LEU A 476 -12.06 -10.32 -4.21
CA LEU A 476 -12.49 -11.59 -4.82
C LEU A 476 -11.51 -12.03 -5.91
N THR A 477 -11.50 -13.32 -6.21
CA THR A 477 -10.65 -13.91 -7.25
C THR A 477 -11.42 -14.93 -8.06
N ILE A 478 -11.39 -14.82 -9.39
CA ILE A 478 -11.83 -15.88 -10.30
C ILE A 478 -10.71 -16.93 -10.36
N PRO A 479 -10.91 -18.17 -9.87
CA PRO A 479 -9.89 -19.21 -9.90
C PRO A 479 -9.52 -19.65 -11.33
N GLU A 480 -8.33 -20.22 -11.51
CA GLU A 480 -7.90 -20.78 -12.80
C GLU A 480 -8.89 -21.84 -13.32
N GLY A 481 -9.21 -21.77 -14.61
CA GLY A 481 -10.16 -22.68 -15.27
C GLY A 481 -11.63 -22.43 -14.97
N VAL A 482 -11.98 -21.42 -14.15
CA VAL A 482 -13.37 -20.98 -13.92
C VAL A 482 -13.69 -19.82 -14.87
N THR A 483 -14.89 -19.81 -15.45
CA THR A 483 -15.39 -18.68 -16.25
C THR A 483 -16.51 -17.97 -15.50
N VAL A 484 -16.43 -16.65 -15.34
CA VAL A 484 -17.55 -15.80 -14.90
C VAL A 484 -18.10 -15.08 -16.12
N VAL A 485 -19.41 -15.13 -16.33
CA VAL A 485 -20.11 -14.46 -17.43
C VAL A 485 -20.99 -13.37 -16.85
N ALA A 486 -20.66 -12.11 -17.12
CA ALA A 486 -21.50 -10.97 -16.80
C ALA A 486 -22.56 -10.79 -17.90
N ASP A 487 -23.52 -11.72 -17.95
CA ASP A 487 -24.65 -11.63 -18.88
C ASP A 487 -25.66 -10.62 -18.32
N GLY A 488 -25.56 -9.37 -18.78
CA GLY A 488 -26.69 -8.47 -18.65
C GLY A 488 -27.79 -9.00 -19.56
N THR A 489 -28.94 -9.38 -19.02
CA THR A 489 -30.18 -9.31 -19.81
C THR A 489 -30.39 -7.84 -20.17
N VAL A 490 -29.68 -7.37 -21.18
CA VAL A 490 -29.80 -6.01 -21.70
C VAL A 490 -31.14 -5.99 -22.40
N ASP A 491 -32.14 -5.40 -21.73
CA ASP A 491 -33.25 -4.80 -22.46
C ASP A 491 -32.57 -3.84 -23.46
N ASP A 492 -32.77 -4.10 -24.76
CA ASP A 492 -31.98 -3.72 -25.96
C ASP A 492 -31.80 -2.19 -26.17
N THR A 493 -32.05 -1.40 -25.14
CA THR A 493 -32.08 0.06 -25.09
C THR A 493 -31.08 0.68 -24.10
N ALA A 494 -30.34 -0.10 -23.30
CA ALA A 494 -29.44 0.41 -22.25
C ALA A 494 -28.02 -0.22 -22.28
N ALA A 495 -27.30 -0.04 -23.39
CA ALA A 495 -25.90 -0.48 -23.58
C ALA A 495 -24.85 0.16 -22.60
N ASP A 496 -25.31 0.91 -21.59
CA ASP A 496 -24.50 1.66 -20.63
C ASP A 496 -24.57 1.09 -19.19
N THR A 497 -25.16 -0.10 -19.00
CA THR A 497 -25.35 -0.66 -17.65
C THR A 497 -24.15 -1.56 -17.28
N PRO A 498 -23.46 -1.32 -16.14
CA PRO A 498 -22.30 -2.13 -15.75
C PRO A 498 -22.74 -3.55 -15.40
N GLY A 499 -22.03 -4.57 -15.89
CA GLY A 499 -22.18 -5.95 -15.43
C GLY A 499 -21.49 -6.17 -14.08
N ILE A 500 -20.40 -5.46 -13.83
CA ILE A 500 -19.64 -5.51 -12.57
C ILE A 500 -19.26 -4.09 -12.13
N ILE A 501 -19.43 -3.80 -10.84
CA ILE A 501 -18.92 -2.59 -10.17
C ILE A 501 -17.93 -3.06 -9.10
N VAL A 502 -16.72 -2.51 -9.06
CA VAL A 502 -15.74 -2.78 -8.01
C VAL A 502 -15.56 -1.53 -7.15
N GLU A 503 -15.89 -1.62 -5.86
CA GLU A 503 -15.86 -0.49 -4.91
C GLU A 503 -14.82 -0.72 -3.82
N SER A 504 -13.75 0.06 -3.81
CA SER A 504 -12.72 -0.02 -2.74
C SER A 504 -12.16 -1.43 -2.48
N ALA A 505 -12.17 -2.29 -3.51
CA ALA A 505 -11.77 -3.69 -3.47
C ALA A 505 -10.89 -4.05 -4.68
N THR A 506 -10.27 -5.23 -4.64
CA THR A 506 -9.51 -5.79 -5.76
C THR A 506 -10.19 -7.07 -6.28
N PHE A 507 -10.53 -7.07 -7.57
CA PHE A 507 -11.05 -8.25 -8.26
C PHE A 507 -9.97 -8.85 -9.16
N THR A 508 -9.52 -10.07 -8.84
CA THR A 508 -8.42 -10.74 -9.57
C THR A 508 -8.96 -11.78 -10.54
N VAL A 509 -8.55 -11.70 -11.81
CA VAL A 509 -8.99 -12.62 -12.88
C VAL A 509 -7.87 -13.61 -13.21
N ASN A 510 -7.81 -14.75 -12.49
CA ASN A 510 -6.94 -15.89 -12.84
C ASN A 510 -7.63 -16.86 -13.81
N GLY A 511 -8.96 -16.96 -13.74
CA GLY A 511 -9.80 -17.66 -14.72
C GLY A 511 -10.21 -16.76 -15.87
N VAL A 512 -11.45 -16.82 -16.31
CA VAL A 512 -11.98 -16.00 -17.41
C VAL A 512 -13.09 -15.11 -16.89
N LEU A 513 -13.05 -13.83 -17.25
CA LEU A 513 -14.19 -12.92 -17.11
C LEU A 513 -14.75 -12.61 -18.49
N ASN A 514 -15.92 -13.14 -18.83
CA ASN A 514 -16.62 -12.80 -20.06
C ASN A 514 -17.63 -11.71 -19.77
N MET A 515 -17.43 -10.52 -20.33
CA MET A 515 -18.31 -9.38 -20.10
C MET A 515 -19.57 -9.42 -20.97
N SER A 516 -19.65 -10.30 -21.97
CA SER A 516 -20.82 -10.44 -22.86
C SER A 516 -21.32 -9.10 -23.45
N GLY A 517 -20.42 -8.14 -23.69
CA GLY A 517 -20.77 -6.80 -24.19
C GLY A 517 -21.22 -5.79 -23.12
N THR A 518 -21.22 -6.14 -21.83
CA THR A 518 -21.44 -5.22 -20.70
C THR A 518 -20.17 -4.46 -20.31
N GLN A 519 -20.32 -3.44 -19.47
CA GLN A 519 -19.22 -2.62 -18.95
C GLN A 519 -18.78 -3.07 -17.55
N PHE A 520 -17.54 -2.75 -17.15
CA PHE A 520 -17.14 -2.75 -15.74
C PHE A 520 -16.92 -1.30 -15.28
N GLN A 521 -17.12 -1.03 -14.00
CA GLN A 521 -16.90 0.29 -13.38
C GLN A 521 -16.01 0.16 -12.14
N LEU A 522 -15.09 1.11 -11.97
CA LEU A 522 -14.22 1.20 -10.81
C LEU A 522 -14.64 2.42 -9.98
N THR A 523 -15.27 2.20 -8.83
CA THR A 523 -15.74 3.29 -7.98
C THR A 523 -14.97 3.32 -6.66
N LYS A 524 -15.00 4.49 -6.04
CA LYS A 524 -14.48 4.71 -4.69
C LYS A 524 -15.65 4.68 -3.72
N SER A 525 -15.47 4.03 -2.57
CA SER A 525 -16.50 4.09 -1.53
C SER A 525 -16.61 5.50 -0.94
N ASP A 526 -17.80 5.85 -0.45
CA ASP A 526 -18.08 7.13 0.23
C ASP A 526 -17.26 7.34 1.53
N LYS A 527 -16.41 6.37 1.91
CA LYS A 527 -15.52 6.45 3.07
C LYS A 527 -14.36 7.39 2.77
N ALA A 528 -14.15 8.37 3.66
CA ALA A 528 -13.03 9.29 3.58
C ALA A 528 -11.69 8.53 3.56
N GLY A 529 -10.91 8.70 2.48
CA GLY A 529 -9.60 8.06 2.28
C GLY A 529 -9.62 6.70 1.58
N ALA A 530 -10.77 6.24 1.07
CA ALA A 530 -10.82 5.01 0.27
C ALA A 530 -10.09 5.15 -1.08
N GLU A 531 -9.50 4.06 -1.58
CA GLU A 531 -8.97 3.99 -2.96
C GLU A 531 -10.09 3.61 -3.93
N ASN A 532 -9.88 3.86 -5.22
CA ASN A 532 -10.79 3.32 -6.25
C ASN A 532 -10.71 1.78 -6.25
N GLY A 533 -11.80 1.12 -6.67
CA GLY A 533 -11.75 -0.31 -7.00
C GLY A 533 -10.71 -0.61 -8.08
N ASN A 534 -10.23 -1.86 -8.10
CA ASN A 534 -9.19 -2.30 -9.04
C ASN A 534 -9.50 -3.70 -9.60
N ILE A 535 -9.14 -3.95 -10.86
CA ILE A 535 -9.19 -5.26 -11.49
C ILE A 535 -7.78 -5.67 -11.92
N VAL A 536 -7.31 -6.82 -11.45
CA VAL A 536 -6.00 -7.38 -11.82
C VAL A 536 -6.20 -8.55 -12.78
N VAL A 537 -5.64 -8.44 -13.99
CA VAL A 537 -5.85 -9.42 -15.07
C VAL A 537 -4.63 -10.35 -15.22
N ASN A 538 -4.74 -11.57 -14.68
CA ASN A 538 -3.68 -12.59 -14.79
C ASN A 538 -3.90 -13.56 -15.95
N ASN A 539 -5.16 -13.77 -16.36
CA ASN A 539 -5.52 -14.51 -17.57
C ASN A 539 -6.18 -13.56 -18.58
N TYR A 540 -7.50 -13.60 -18.79
CA TYR A 540 -8.15 -12.64 -19.69
C TYR A 540 -9.60 -12.30 -19.33
N ILE A 541 -9.97 -11.08 -19.72
CA ILE A 541 -11.32 -10.57 -19.85
C ILE A 541 -11.68 -10.60 -21.34
N SER A 542 -12.87 -11.10 -21.69
CA SER A 542 -13.34 -11.25 -23.08
C SER A 542 -14.66 -10.52 -23.32
N ASN A 543 -14.96 -10.21 -24.59
CA ASN A 543 -16.18 -9.53 -25.04
C ASN A 543 -16.43 -8.21 -24.30
N VAL A 544 -15.36 -7.45 -24.09
CA VAL A 544 -15.41 -6.13 -23.46
C VAL A 544 -16.10 -5.15 -24.41
N ASN A 545 -17.05 -4.37 -23.89
CA ASN A 545 -17.74 -3.30 -24.61
C ASN A 545 -16.75 -2.22 -25.11
N ASP A 546 -17.09 -1.54 -26.21
CA ASP A 546 -16.32 -0.42 -26.77
C ASP A 546 -16.00 0.70 -25.75
N ALA A 547 -16.83 0.91 -24.72
CA ALA A 547 -16.58 1.89 -23.66
C ALA A 547 -15.38 1.54 -22.76
N ASN A 548 -15.12 0.24 -22.55
CA ASN A 548 -14.00 -0.26 -21.75
C ASN A 548 -12.85 -0.81 -22.64
N PHE A 549 -13.09 -1.00 -23.94
CA PHE A 549 -12.10 -1.46 -24.91
C PHE A 549 -11.50 -0.27 -25.67
N ILE A 550 -10.30 0.13 -25.26
CA ILE A 550 -9.60 1.25 -25.88
C ILE A 550 -8.90 0.77 -27.13
N ASN A 551 -9.29 1.34 -28.28
CA ASN A 551 -8.52 1.20 -29.50
C ASN A 551 -7.36 2.20 -29.48
N TRP A 552 -6.25 1.84 -30.12
CA TRP A 552 -5.03 2.65 -30.26
C TRP A 552 -5.25 4.13 -30.65
N ASN A 553 -6.39 4.46 -31.28
CA ASN A 553 -6.73 5.81 -31.75
C ASN A 553 -7.50 6.68 -30.74
N ASP A 554 -7.91 6.16 -29.58
CA ASP A 554 -8.68 6.90 -28.57
C ASP A 554 -7.82 7.19 -27.33
N TRP A 555 -7.29 8.42 -27.25
CA TRP A 555 -6.33 8.86 -26.23
C TRP A 555 -6.99 9.62 -25.06
N SER A 556 -8.28 9.37 -24.78
CA SER A 556 -8.95 10.08 -23.69
C SER A 556 -8.41 9.64 -22.32
N THR A 557 -7.96 10.62 -21.53
CA THR A 557 -7.39 10.44 -20.18
C THR A 557 -8.45 10.17 -19.10
N ASP A 558 -9.71 9.97 -19.48
CA ASP A 558 -10.88 9.94 -18.59
C ASP A 558 -11.54 8.55 -18.48
N SER A 559 -10.93 7.48 -19.01
CA SER A 559 -11.47 6.12 -18.94
C SER A 559 -10.73 5.24 -17.93
N ASP A 560 -11.45 4.32 -17.28
CA ASP A 560 -10.93 3.30 -16.35
C ASP A 560 -10.08 2.26 -17.12
N ILE A 561 -8.85 2.64 -17.49
CA ILE A 561 -7.90 1.74 -18.18
C ILE A 561 -7.34 0.73 -17.17
N LEU A 562 -7.37 -0.55 -17.52
CA LEU A 562 -6.77 -1.61 -16.73
C LEU A 562 -5.33 -1.89 -17.19
N ASP A 563 -4.47 -2.24 -16.24
CA ASP A 563 -3.14 -2.76 -16.56
C ASP A 563 -3.29 -4.08 -17.35
N GLY A 564 -2.72 -4.15 -18.56
CA GLY A 564 -2.79 -5.37 -19.36
C GLY A 564 -2.58 -5.18 -20.86
N ALA A 565 -2.78 -6.28 -21.60
CA ALA A 565 -2.69 -6.37 -23.04
C ALA A 565 -4.08 -6.34 -23.70
N TYR A 566 -4.29 -5.35 -24.56
CA TYR A 566 -5.51 -5.11 -25.32
C TYR A 566 -5.33 -5.56 -26.77
N PHE A 567 -6.20 -6.45 -27.25
CA PHE A 567 -6.21 -6.88 -28.64
C PHE A 567 -7.57 -7.42 -29.08
N ASN A 568 -7.81 -7.39 -30.40
CA ASN A 568 -8.90 -8.10 -31.05
C ASN A 568 -8.31 -9.31 -31.80
N GLY A 569 -8.78 -10.52 -31.50
CA GLY A 569 -8.21 -11.76 -32.04
C GLY A 569 -8.94 -12.99 -31.52
N THR A 570 -8.22 -14.11 -31.41
CA THR A 570 -8.74 -15.39 -30.92
C THR A 570 -7.90 -15.92 -29.77
N VAL A 571 -8.54 -16.24 -28.64
CA VAL A 571 -7.94 -16.94 -27.49
C VAL A 571 -8.66 -18.28 -27.32
N GLY A 572 -7.95 -19.39 -27.54
CA GLY A 572 -8.58 -20.71 -27.57
C GLY A 572 -9.62 -20.83 -28.69
N GLU A 573 -10.89 -21.01 -28.32
CA GLU A 573 -12.03 -21.08 -29.25
C GLU A 573 -12.87 -19.78 -29.28
N VAL A 574 -12.48 -18.75 -28.52
CA VAL A 574 -13.23 -17.49 -28.38
C VAL A 574 -12.61 -16.41 -29.27
N GLU A 575 -13.43 -15.77 -30.10
CA GLU A 575 -13.05 -14.62 -30.94
C GLU A 575 -13.70 -13.34 -30.39
N GLY A 576 -12.95 -12.25 -30.27
CA GLY A 576 -13.48 -10.99 -29.75
C GLY A 576 -12.43 -9.99 -29.29
N ASN A 577 -12.88 -9.03 -28.46
CA ASN A 577 -12.06 -8.03 -27.78
C ASN A 577 -11.57 -8.58 -26.44
N PHE A 578 -10.26 -8.50 -26.20
CA PHE A 578 -9.62 -9.03 -24.99
C PHE A 578 -8.83 -7.96 -24.23
N ILE A 579 -8.90 -8.04 -22.91
CA ILE A 579 -7.92 -7.45 -21.98
C ILE A 579 -7.27 -8.63 -21.26
N SER A 580 -5.94 -8.76 -21.28
CA SER A 580 -5.30 -9.99 -20.82
C SER A 580 -3.90 -9.77 -20.25
N SER A 581 -3.31 -10.82 -19.69
CA SER A 581 -1.89 -10.86 -19.39
C SER A 581 -1.04 -10.96 -20.68
N ALA A 582 0.23 -10.57 -20.58
CA ALA A 582 1.14 -10.58 -21.72
C ALA A 582 1.34 -11.98 -22.33
N SER A 583 1.33 -13.03 -21.52
CA SER A 583 1.47 -14.41 -21.99
C SER A 583 0.27 -14.83 -22.84
N VAL A 584 -0.95 -14.49 -22.43
CA VAL A 584 -2.17 -14.79 -23.20
C VAL A 584 -2.17 -14.04 -24.52
N ALA A 585 -1.79 -12.75 -24.52
CA ALA A 585 -1.66 -11.97 -25.74
C ALA A 585 -0.57 -12.53 -26.69
N ALA A 586 0.54 -13.01 -26.14
CA ALA A 586 1.59 -13.66 -26.92
C ALA A 586 1.11 -14.97 -27.57
N ASP A 587 0.36 -15.81 -26.85
CA ASP A 587 -0.23 -17.04 -27.39
C ASP A 587 -1.26 -16.75 -28.49
N ALA A 588 -2.05 -15.67 -28.32
CA ALA A 588 -3.05 -15.23 -29.29
C ALA A 588 -2.46 -14.47 -30.50
N SER A 589 -1.17 -14.10 -30.45
CA SER A 589 -0.54 -13.19 -31.41
C SER A 589 -0.71 -13.61 -32.88
N SER A 590 -0.70 -14.90 -33.18
CA SER A 590 -0.88 -15.40 -34.56
C SER A 590 -2.25 -15.10 -35.20
N THR A 591 -3.20 -14.59 -34.42
CA THR A 591 -4.58 -14.31 -34.84
C THR A 591 -4.91 -12.82 -34.89
N THR A 592 -3.95 -11.95 -34.52
CA THR A 592 -4.16 -10.51 -34.43
C THR A 592 -3.03 -9.71 -35.06
N THR A 593 -3.35 -8.57 -35.66
CA THR A 593 -2.36 -7.65 -36.24
C THR A 593 -1.88 -6.60 -35.25
N THR A 594 -2.56 -6.42 -34.12
CA THR A 594 -2.27 -5.34 -33.17
C THR A 594 -2.51 -5.77 -31.74
N ILE A 595 -1.48 -5.59 -30.91
CA ILE A 595 -1.54 -5.78 -29.45
C ILE A 595 -1.07 -4.48 -28.81
N VAL A 596 -1.80 -3.95 -27.85
CA VAL A 596 -1.43 -2.74 -27.13
C VAL A 596 -1.33 -3.05 -25.64
N PHE A 597 -0.18 -2.77 -25.05
CA PHE A 597 0.03 -2.86 -23.61
C PHE A 597 -0.23 -1.49 -22.98
N TYR A 598 -1.09 -1.48 -21.96
CA TYR A 598 -1.39 -0.31 -21.14
C TYR A 598 -0.99 -0.54 -19.69
N GLY A 599 -0.50 0.52 -19.06
CA GLY A 599 -0.27 0.57 -17.62
C GLY A 599 0.95 -0.23 -17.16
N LYS A 600 0.94 -0.66 -15.90
CA LYS A 600 2.09 -1.36 -15.31
C LYS A 600 2.05 -2.87 -15.58
N VAL A 601 2.77 -3.30 -16.62
CA VAL A 601 2.74 -4.70 -17.08
C VAL A 601 4.05 -5.43 -16.83
N ASN A 602 3.97 -6.63 -16.24
CA ASN A 602 5.07 -7.59 -16.21
C ASN A 602 4.82 -8.68 -17.26
N MET A 603 5.65 -8.70 -18.30
CA MET A 603 5.47 -9.58 -19.45
C MET A 603 6.12 -10.96 -19.26
N GLY A 604 7.15 -11.09 -18.42
CA GLY A 604 7.97 -12.29 -18.39
C GLY A 604 8.65 -12.55 -19.74
N ASP A 605 8.88 -13.82 -20.08
CA ASP A 605 9.36 -14.23 -21.41
C ASP A 605 8.17 -14.50 -22.34
N VAL A 606 8.12 -13.83 -23.49
CA VAL A 606 7.01 -13.91 -24.45
C VAL A 606 7.51 -14.08 -25.88
N THR A 607 6.71 -14.75 -26.71
CA THR A 607 6.96 -14.86 -28.15
C THR A 607 5.76 -14.33 -28.93
N PHE A 608 5.95 -13.25 -29.67
CA PHE A 608 4.95 -12.74 -30.59
C PHE A 608 5.17 -13.30 -31.98
N THR A 609 4.13 -13.89 -32.56
CA THR A 609 4.14 -14.49 -33.89
C THR A 609 3.18 -13.74 -34.79
N ALA A 610 3.68 -13.19 -35.90
CA ALA A 610 2.83 -12.50 -36.86
C ALA A 610 1.83 -13.46 -37.52
N PRO A 611 0.59 -13.02 -37.82
CA PRO A 611 -0.37 -13.79 -38.61
C PRO A 611 0.16 -14.11 -40.01
N GLU A 612 -0.29 -15.23 -40.60
CA GLU A 612 0.19 -15.68 -41.91
C GLU A 612 -0.04 -14.60 -42.99
N GLY A 613 1.05 -14.15 -43.62
CA GLY A 613 1.02 -13.17 -44.70
C GLY A 613 0.74 -11.72 -44.29
N LEU A 614 0.63 -11.43 -42.99
CA LEU A 614 0.37 -10.09 -42.45
C LEU A 614 1.52 -9.61 -41.55
N ASP A 615 1.57 -8.30 -41.34
CA ASP A 615 2.48 -7.67 -40.39
C ASP A 615 1.75 -7.47 -39.05
N GLN A 616 2.46 -7.65 -37.94
CA GLN A 616 1.93 -7.42 -36.60
C GLN A 616 2.70 -6.31 -35.90
N THR A 617 1.98 -5.46 -35.15
CA THR A 617 2.59 -4.46 -34.27
C THR A 617 2.18 -4.67 -32.82
N VAL A 618 3.16 -4.69 -31.93
CA VAL A 618 3.01 -4.69 -30.48
C VAL A 618 3.38 -3.29 -29.98
N TYR A 619 2.40 -2.57 -29.45
CA TYR A 619 2.59 -1.25 -28.88
C TYR A 619 2.77 -1.36 -27.37
N ILE A 620 3.75 -0.65 -26.83
CA ILE A 620 3.90 -0.40 -25.40
C ILE A 620 3.49 1.06 -25.18
N TYR A 621 2.36 1.28 -24.51
CA TYR A 621 1.78 2.59 -24.26
C TYR A 621 1.55 2.77 -22.77
N ASN A 622 2.39 3.58 -22.13
CA ASN A 622 2.27 3.86 -20.71
C ASN A 622 2.14 5.37 -20.49
N ASN A 623 1.54 5.76 -19.37
CA ASN A 623 1.69 7.14 -18.88
C ASN A 623 3.12 7.31 -18.30
N SER A 624 3.48 8.53 -17.89
CA SER A 624 4.83 8.82 -17.38
C SER A 624 5.23 8.08 -16.11
N ASP A 625 4.28 7.46 -15.41
CA ASP A 625 4.49 6.78 -14.11
C ASP A 625 4.45 5.24 -14.25
N ASP A 626 4.03 4.73 -15.41
CA ASP A 626 3.83 3.31 -15.69
C ASP A 626 4.98 2.72 -16.52
N SER A 627 5.36 1.48 -16.21
CA SER A 627 6.47 0.78 -16.87
C SER A 627 6.10 -0.64 -17.28
N ALA A 628 6.56 -1.04 -18.46
CA ALA A 628 6.49 -2.40 -18.94
C ALA A 628 7.84 -3.10 -18.71
N VAL A 629 7.83 -4.23 -18.02
CA VAL A 629 9.03 -5.04 -17.76
C VAL A 629 8.87 -6.40 -18.42
N ALA A 630 9.85 -6.78 -19.23
CA ALA A 630 9.92 -8.08 -19.87
C ALA A 630 11.24 -8.79 -19.52
N GLY A 631 11.22 -10.12 -19.57
CA GLY A 631 12.45 -10.91 -19.65
C GLY A 631 12.99 -10.84 -21.08
N THR A 632 12.55 -11.76 -21.93
CA THR A 632 12.85 -11.79 -23.36
C THR A 632 11.57 -11.77 -24.20
N ILE A 633 11.48 -10.78 -25.09
CA ILE A 633 10.48 -10.69 -26.15
C ILE A 633 11.08 -11.29 -27.43
N THR A 634 10.55 -12.42 -27.89
CA THR A 634 10.97 -13.06 -29.13
C THR A 634 10.02 -12.68 -30.27
N LEU A 635 10.57 -12.22 -31.40
CA LEU A 635 9.79 -11.84 -32.58
C LEU A 635 9.86 -12.93 -33.65
N SER A 636 8.73 -13.54 -33.98
CA SER A 636 8.59 -14.59 -34.99
C SER A 636 7.75 -14.12 -36.16
N GLY A 637 8.29 -14.18 -37.39
CA GLY A 637 7.65 -13.58 -38.55
C GLY A 637 7.78 -12.05 -38.57
N LYS A 638 6.90 -11.36 -39.30
CA LYS A 638 6.96 -9.89 -39.48
C LYS A 638 6.32 -9.15 -38.30
N VAL A 639 7.00 -9.12 -37.17
CA VAL A 639 6.54 -8.46 -35.94
C VAL A 639 7.37 -7.21 -35.67
N THR A 640 6.68 -6.15 -35.26
CA THR A 640 7.26 -4.87 -34.84
C THR A 640 6.88 -4.59 -33.40
N VAL A 641 7.85 -4.24 -32.56
CA VAL A 641 7.62 -3.68 -31.22
C VAL A 641 7.82 -2.17 -31.28
N ASN A 642 6.87 -1.41 -30.74
CA ASN A 642 6.86 0.04 -30.76
C ASN A 642 6.64 0.56 -29.33
N THR A 643 7.60 1.32 -28.80
CA THR A 643 7.59 1.84 -27.42
C THR A 643 7.01 3.26 -27.34
N TYR A 644 5.80 3.46 -27.89
CA TYR A 644 5.18 4.78 -28.02
C TYR A 644 4.88 5.44 -26.67
N ASN A 645 5.71 6.39 -26.26
CA ASN A 645 5.69 7.02 -24.92
C ASN A 645 5.77 6.02 -23.74
N GLY A 646 5.86 4.72 -23.96
CA GLY A 646 5.86 3.71 -22.92
C GLY A 646 7.26 3.20 -22.60
N ASP A 647 7.64 3.26 -21.33
CA ASP A 647 8.92 2.76 -20.86
C ASP A 647 8.96 1.23 -20.90
N LEU A 648 9.88 0.67 -21.69
CA LEU A 648 10.15 -0.76 -21.77
C LEU A 648 11.54 -1.10 -21.24
N THR A 649 11.60 -2.01 -20.28
CA THR A 649 12.84 -2.65 -19.80
C THR A 649 12.79 -4.15 -20.08
N GLY A 650 13.81 -4.69 -20.74
CA GLY A 650 13.88 -6.10 -21.11
C GLY A 650 14.77 -6.36 -22.32
N SER A 651 14.71 -7.56 -22.89
CA SER A 651 15.43 -7.90 -24.12
C SER A 651 14.48 -8.23 -25.27
N ILE A 652 14.83 -7.84 -26.50
CA ILE A 652 14.15 -8.22 -27.73
C ILE A 652 15.08 -9.07 -28.59
N THR A 653 14.63 -10.25 -29.00
CA THR A 653 15.40 -11.19 -29.84
C THR A 653 14.66 -11.50 -31.14
N ALA A 654 15.35 -11.35 -32.27
CA ALA A 654 14.81 -11.56 -33.62
C ALA A 654 15.94 -11.68 -34.65
N GLY A 655 15.74 -12.42 -35.75
CA GLY A 655 16.71 -12.46 -36.85
C GLY A 655 18.16 -12.86 -36.46
N GLY A 656 18.34 -13.58 -35.36
CA GLY A 656 19.66 -13.94 -34.82
C GLY A 656 20.38 -12.83 -34.04
N ALA A 657 19.71 -11.71 -33.76
CA ALA A 657 20.22 -10.60 -32.96
C ALA A 657 19.41 -10.40 -31.67
N THR A 658 20.03 -9.76 -30.67
CA THR A 658 19.40 -9.41 -29.39
C THR A 658 19.72 -7.96 -29.03
N ILE A 659 18.69 -7.21 -28.69
CA ILE A 659 18.76 -5.85 -28.13
C ILE A 659 18.29 -5.90 -26.68
N SER A 660 19.02 -5.27 -25.77
CA SER A 660 18.57 -5.00 -24.40
C SER A 660 18.14 -3.54 -24.29
N LEU A 661 17.03 -3.31 -23.60
CA LEU A 661 16.40 -2.02 -23.36
C LEU A 661 16.35 -1.77 -21.85
N ASP A 662 16.65 -0.54 -21.44
CA ASP A 662 16.53 -0.07 -20.07
C ASP A 662 15.78 1.26 -20.06
N ALA A 663 14.53 1.22 -19.56
CA ALA A 663 13.57 2.32 -19.56
C ALA A 663 13.46 3.00 -20.94
N ASN A 664 13.43 2.20 -22.01
CA ASN A 664 13.47 2.73 -23.37
C ASN A 664 12.08 3.12 -23.88
N LYS A 665 11.97 4.30 -24.48
CA LYS A 665 10.77 4.77 -25.19
C LYS A 665 11.11 5.34 -26.57
N ASP A 666 10.08 5.54 -27.37
CA ASP A 666 10.12 6.16 -28.69
C ASP A 666 10.97 5.44 -29.75
N ALA A 667 11.16 4.14 -29.59
CA ALA A 667 11.84 3.26 -30.53
C ALA A 667 10.86 2.34 -31.27
N THR A 668 11.20 1.98 -32.50
CA THR A 668 10.56 0.94 -33.28
C THR A 668 11.58 -0.15 -33.60
N ILE A 669 11.33 -1.38 -33.15
CA ILE A 669 12.21 -2.54 -33.33
C ILE A 669 11.44 -3.59 -34.12
N SER A 670 11.91 -3.91 -35.32
CA SER A 670 11.17 -4.73 -36.29
C SER A 670 11.95 -5.96 -36.71
N ASN A 671 11.26 -7.10 -36.81
CA ASN A 671 11.78 -8.29 -37.47
C ASN A 671 11.28 -8.31 -38.92
N VAL A 672 12.18 -8.03 -39.87
CA VAL A 672 11.80 -7.81 -41.27
C VAL A 672 12.28 -8.96 -42.14
N ALA A 673 11.39 -9.47 -42.99
CA ALA A 673 11.70 -10.46 -44.02
C ALA A 673 12.47 -9.82 -45.19
N ILE A 674 13.57 -10.43 -45.61
CA ILE A 674 14.43 -10.01 -46.71
C ILE A 674 14.62 -11.18 -47.68
N GLY A 675 14.42 -10.93 -48.98
CA GLY A 675 14.55 -11.94 -50.04
C GLY A 675 13.23 -12.26 -50.73
N THR A 676 13.25 -13.21 -51.66
CA THR A 676 12.06 -13.79 -52.30
C THR A 676 11.66 -15.08 -51.60
N ASP A 677 10.42 -15.55 -51.78
CA ASP A 677 9.78 -16.64 -51.01
C ASP A 677 10.66 -17.90 -50.77
N GLU A 678 11.53 -18.30 -51.70
CA GLU A 678 12.42 -19.49 -51.54
C GLU A 678 13.74 -19.22 -50.77
N GLU A 679 14.13 -17.96 -50.53
CA GLU A 679 15.38 -17.53 -49.84
C GLU A 679 15.12 -16.50 -48.72
N THR A 680 13.90 -16.43 -48.17
CA THR A 680 13.56 -15.41 -47.17
C THR A 680 14.38 -15.59 -45.88
N THR A 681 15.09 -14.53 -45.49
CA THR A 681 15.80 -14.42 -44.20
C THR A 681 15.18 -13.30 -43.38
N TYR A 682 15.35 -13.33 -42.06
CA TYR A 682 14.84 -12.28 -41.18
C TYR A 682 16.00 -11.49 -40.59
N GLN A 683 15.87 -10.17 -40.58
CA GLN A 683 16.84 -9.28 -39.96
C GLN A 683 16.15 -8.33 -38.98
N MET A 684 16.83 -8.03 -37.87
CA MET A 684 16.36 -7.06 -36.90
C MET A 684 16.71 -5.64 -37.36
N GLN A 685 15.72 -4.75 -37.36
CA GLN A 685 15.87 -3.34 -37.69
C GLN A 685 15.45 -2.46 -36.52
N ILE A 686 16.11 -1.32 -36.37
CA ILE A 686 15.73 -0.28 -35.40
C ILE A 686 15.57 1.08 -36.10
N ALA A 687 14.53 1.80 -35.70
CA ALA A 687 14.21 3.14 -36.20
C ALA A 687 13.56 3.97 -35.09
N SER A 688 13.63 5.30 -35.23
CA SER A 688 12.91 6.20 -34.34
C SER A 688 11.45 6.30 -34.74
N MET A 689 10.59 6.60 -33.78
CA MET A 689 9.22 6.93 -34.08
C MET A 689 9.05 8.27 -34.80
N ASN A 690 8.05 8.36 -35.67
CA ASN A 690 7.60 9.63 -36.25
C ASN A 690 6.54 10.27 -35.35
N ARG A 691 6.79 11.49 -34.86
CA ARG A 691 5.80 12.25 -34.06
C ARG A 691 4.76 12.89 -34.98
N THR A 692 3.51 12.90 -34.54
CA THR A 692 2.35 13.46 -35.24
C THR A 692 2.49 14.95 -35.56
N SER A 693 3.33 15.68 -34.81
CA SER A 693 3.62 17.12 -34.99
C SER A 693 4.76 17.43 -35.98
N GLY A 694 5.28 16.43 -36.69
CA GLY A 694 6.27 16.60 -37.75
C GLY A 694 7.71 16.64 -37.23
N GLY A 695 8.20 15.49 -36.76
CA GLY A 695 9.59 15.29 -36.35
C GLY A 695 9.86 13.83 -36.01
N VAL A 696 11.14 13.44 -35.98
CA VAL A 696 11.58 12.11 -35.55
C VAL A 696 11.86 12.17 -34.04
N ALA A 697 11.26 11.27 -33.26
CA ALA A 697 11.45 11.22 -31.81
C ALA A 697 12.86 10.75 -31.45
N THR A 698 13.41 11.28 -30.36
CA THR A 698 14.64 10.77 -29.76
C THR A 698 14.28 9.65 -28.82
N SER A 699 14.92 8.50 -29.00
CA SER A 699 14.75 7.38 -28.10
C SER A 699 15.48 7.67 -26.78
N ASP A 700 14.69 7.84 -25.73
CA ASP A 700 15.13 7.99 -24.35
C ASP A 700 15.27 6.61 -23.70
N GLY A 701 16.04 6.52 -22.62
CA GLY A 701 16.53 5.28 -22.04
C GLY A 701 17.76 4.72 -22.76
N ALA A 702 18.28 3.59 -22.27
CA ALA A 702 19.47 2.96 -22.84
C ALA A 702 19.13 1.81 -23.77
N ILE A 703 19.80 1.75 -24.92
CA ILE A 703 19.75 0.62 -25.86
C ILE A 703 21.12 -0.03 -25.98
N THR A 704 21.17 -1.35 -25.76
CA THR A 704 22.39 -2.13 -25.96
C THR A 704 22.16 -3.22 -26.99
N ILE A 705 22.92 -3.21 -28.09
CA ILE A 705 22.97 -4.34 -29.01
C ILE A 705 23.90 -5.38 -28.40
N VAL A 706 23.33 -6.49 -27.93
CA VAL A 706 24.02 -7.49 -27.12
C VAL A 706 24.74 -8.51 -28.00
N SER A 707 24.10 -8.95 -29.08
CA SER A 707 24.67 -9.93 -30.01
C SER A 707 23.98 -9.89 -31.38
N GLY A 708 24.61 -10.50 -32.38
CA GLY A 708 24.11 -10.55 -33.77
C GLY A 708 24.26 -9.20 -34.49
N THR A 709 23.56 -9.09 -35.63
CA THR A 709 23.62 -7.89 -36.49
C THR A 709 22.28 -7.16 -36.48
N VAL A 710 22.28 -5.87 -36.12
CA VAL A 710 21.12 -4.98 -36.17
C VAL A 710 21.32 -3.93 -37.27
N TYR A 711 20.23 -3.60 -37.98
CA TYR A 711 20.27 -2.66 -39.11
C TYR A 711 19.52 -1.37 -38.79
N ILE A 712 20.11 -0.23 -39.20
CA ILE A 712 19.43 1.07 -39.28
C ILE A 712 19.21 1.37 -40.76
N THR A 713 17.93 1.45 -41.16
CA THR A 713 17.50 1.72 -42.54
C THR A 713 16.71 3.01 -42.68
N ALA A 714 16.45 3.69 -41.57
CA ALA A 714 15.80 5.00 -41.49
C ALA A 714 16.52 5.84 -40.43
N THR A 715 16.02 7.04 -40.12
CA THR A 715 16.57 7.84 -39.02
C THR A 715 16.30 7.18 -37.67
N TYR A 716 17.34 7.07 -36.85
CA TYR A 716 17.27 6.63 -35.47
C TYR A 716 18.06 7.60 -34.59
N ASN A 717 17.33 8.32 -33.73
CA ASN A 717 17.84 9.26 -32.75
C ASN A 717 17.86 8.58 -31.38
N THR A 718 18.95 8.71 -30.63
CA THR A 718 19.10 8.10 -29.30
C THR A 718 20.07 8.91 -28.46
N ASP A 719 19.90 8.94 -27.14
CA ASP A 719 20.87 9.60 -26.27
C ASP A 719 21.87 8.62 -25.62
N ASN A 720 21.58 7.32 -25.66
CA ASN A 720 22.42 6.30 -25.06
C ASN A 720 22.33 4.94 -25.77
N MET A 721 23.26 4.69 -26.68
CA MET A 721 23.40 3.43 -27.40
C MET A 721 24.78 2.79 -27.16
N THR A 722 24.77 1.49 -26.90
CA THR A 722 25.98 0.66 -26.80
C THR A 722 25.94 -0.50 -27.80
N VAL A 723 27.03 -0.69 -28.54
CA VAL A 723 27.27 -1.90 -29.35
C VAL A 723 28.25 -2.80 -28.61
N ALA A 724 27.76 -3.90 -28.05
CA ALA A 724 28.58 -4.79 -27.22
C ALA A 724 29.65 -5.55 -28.03
N GLU A 725 30.65 -6.08 -27.33
CA GLU A 725 31.66 -6.93 -27.95
C GLU A 725 31.02 -8.16 -28.61
N GLY A 726 31.40 -8.47 -29.85
CA GLY A 726 30.82 -9.56 -30.63
C GLY A 726 29.49 -9.23 -31.34
N ALA A 727 28.92 -8.04 -31.12
CA ALA A 727 27.76 -7.55 -31.85
C ALA A 727 28.14 -6.64 -33.04
N GLU A 728 27.22 -6.49 -34.00
CA GLU A 728 27.36 -5.61 -35.15
C GLU A 728 26.14 -4.68 -35.33
N LEU A 729 26.41 -3.41 -35.59
CA LEU A 729 25.42 -2.44 -36.05
C LEU A 729 25.74 -2.00 -37.49
N VAL A 730 24.77 -2.07 -38.39
CA VAL A 730 24.94 -1.67 -39.79
C VAL A 730 23.99 -0.54 -40.14
N ILE A 731 24.54 0.63 -40.47
CA ILE A 731 23.79 1.80 -40.96
C ILE A 731 23.82 1.75 -42.49
N ARG A 732 22.67 1.48 -43.12
CA ARG A 732 22.57 1.39 -44.60
C ARG A 732 22.53 2.76 -45.26
N ASP A 733 22.65 2.81 -46.59
CA ASP A 733 22.77 4.03 -47.40
C ASP A 733 21.68 5.10 -47.13
N GLU A 734 20.45 4.69 -46.80
CA GLU A 734 19.33 5.59 -46.46
C GLU A 734 19.13 5.75 -44.93
N GLY A 735 19.91 5.02 -44.13
CA GLY A 735 19.85 5.04 -42.67
C GLY A 735 20.68 6.17 -42.08
N SER A 736 20.22 6.69 -40.94
CA SER A 736 20.95 7.73 -40.18
C SER A 736 20.86 7.45 -38.69
N LEU A 737 22.00 7.32 -38.01
CA LEU A 737 22.09 7.27 -36.56
C LEU A 737 22.49 8.64 -36.03
N ILE A 738 21.69 9.21 -35.13
CA ILE A 738 22.02 10.44 -34.40
C ILE A 738 22.07 10.10 -32.91
N ALA A 739 23.28 10.02 -32.37
CA ALA A 739 23.54 9.77 -30.96
C ALA A 739 23.86 11.08 -30.22
N GLY A 740 23.12 11.38 -29.16
CA GLY A 740 23.36 12.53 -28.30
C GLY A 740 24.51 12.29 -27.32
N THR A 741 24.29 12.73 -26.09
CA THR A 741 25.16 12.49 -24.94
C THR A 741 24.37 11.81 -23.84
N ASN A 742 25.00 10.91 -23.10
CA ASN A 742 24.32 10.12 -22.06
C ASN A 742 23.61 11.00 -21.00
N PRO A 743 22.26 10.99 -20.94
CA PRO A 743 21.46 11.82 -20.01
C PRO A 743 21.61 11.38 -18.55
N GLY A 744 22.17 10.18 -18.31
CA GLY A 744 22.54 9.70 -16.99
C GLY A 744 23.78 10.38 -16.40
N TYR A 745 24.58 11.10 -17.21
CA TYR A 745 25.80 11.73 -16.72
C TYR A 745 25.51 12.96 -15.83
N ARG A 746 26.33 13.21 -14.81
CA ARG A 746 26.12 14.27 -13.81
C ARG A 746 27.34 15.18 -13.72
N PHE A 747 27.39 16.19 -14.58
CA PHE A 747 28.51 17.14 -14.73
C PHE A 747 28.91 17.85 -13.42
N ASN A 748 27.96 18.13 -12.54
CA ASN A 748 28.19 18.81 -11.26
C ASN A 748 28.85 17.92 -10.19
N THR A 749 28.93 16.60 -10.40
CA THR A 749 29.57 15.65 -9.47
C THR A 749 30.93 15.16 -9.94
N THR A 750 31.29 15.41 -11.21
CA THR A 750 32.58 15.05 -11.77
C THR A 750 33.67 16.00 -11.26
N SER A 751 34.83 15.45 -10.90
CA SER A 751 36.01 16.26 -10.54
C SER A 751 36.51 17.03 -11.77
N GLY A 752 36.00 18.24 -11.99
CA GLY A 752 36.47 19.10 -13.08
C GLY A 752 37.78 19.78 -12.68
N ASN A 753 38.85 19.00 -12.61
CA ASN A 753 40.22 19.49 -12.58
C ASN A 753 40.85 19.23 -13.96
N MET A 754 42.00 19.84 -14.24
CA MET A 754 42.79 19.43 -15.41
C MET A 754 43.44 18.07 -15.16
N PRO A 755 43.40 17.14 -16.14
CA PRO A 755 42.79 17.26 -17.47
C PRO A 755 41.28 17.00 -17.44
N LEU A 756 40.54 17.63 -18.37
CA LEU A 756 39.07 17.56 -18.41
C LEU A 756 38.55 16.30 -19.12
N PHE A 757 39.16 15.93 -20.25
CA PHE A 757 38.72 14.83 -21.11
C PHE A 757 39.47 13.53 -20.78
N THR A 758 39.33 13.03 -19.56
CA THR A 758 39.85 11.70 -19.20
C THR A 758 39.00 10.59 -19.81
N ASP A 759 39.58 9.38 -19.91
CA ASP A 759 38.88 8.18 -20.40
C ASP A 759 37.53 7.96 -19.69
N SER A 760 37.53 8.06 -18.36
CA SER A 760 36.32 7.90 -17.55
C SER A 760 35.26 8.97 -17.83
N VAL A 761 35.66 10.21 -18.08
CA VAL A 761 34.72 11.31 -18.37
C VAL A 761 34.10 11.12 -19.75
N VAL A 762 34.92 10.84 -20.78
CA VAL A 762 34.42 10.65 -22.15
C VAL A 762 33.55 9.39 -22.24
N SER A 763 33.97 8.28 -21.61
CA SER A 763 33.17 7.05 -21.55
C SER A 763 31.85 7.25 -20.79
N GLY A 764 31.84 8.04 -19.71
CA GLY A 764 30.63 8.37 -18.97
C GLY A 764 29.65 9.24 -19.75
N LEU A 765 30.17 10.20 -20.52
CA LEU A 765 29.42 11.17 -21.32
C LEU A 765 28.92 10.62 -22.66
N ALA A 766 29.62 9.64 -23.23
CA ALA A 766 29.33 9.11 -24.56
C ALA A 766 27.89 8.60 -24.68
N GLY A 767 27.12 9.22 -25.57
CA GLY A 767 25.82 8.69 -26.01
C GLY A 767 25.96 7.55 -27.02
N LEU A 768 27.15 7.38 -27.62
CA LEU A 768 27.49 6.21 -28.43
C LEU A 768 28.73 5.49 -27.89
N LYS A 769 28.58 4.23 -27.52
CA LYS A 769 29.68 3.35 -27.11
C LYS A 769 29.82 2.19 -28.07
N VAL A 770 31.01 2.00 -28.62
CA VAL A 770 31.28 0.92 -29.59
C VAL A 770 32.36 0.01 -29.02
N ASN A 771 31.97 -1.16 -28.54
CA ASN A 771 32.87 -2.26 -28.15
C ASN A 771 32.92 -3.36 -29.22
N GLY A 772 31.84 -3.52 -29.99
CA GLY A 772 31.75 -4.44 -31.14
C GLY A 772 32.13 -3.79 -32.47
N THR A 773 31.34 -4.03 -33.51
CA THR A 773 31.55 -3.46 -34.85
C THR A 773 30.39 -2.56 -35.27
N VAL A 774 30.70 -1.39 -35.82
CA VAL A 774 29.74 -0.53 -36.51
C VAL A 774 30.18 -0.40 -37.97
N THR A 775 29.30 -0.73 -38.90
CA THR A 775 29.49 -0.53 -40.34
C THR A 775 28.60 0.62 -40.81
N VAL A 776 29.20 1.67 -41.39
CA VAL A 776 28.53 2.92 -41.76
C VAL A 776 28.56 3.09 -43.27
N ASN A 777 27.41 2.88 -43.91
CA ASN A 777 27.21 3.16 -45.34
C ASN A 777 26.33 4.40 -45.56
N GLY A 778 25.44 4.70 -44.61
CA GLY A 778 24.68 5.96 -44.51
C GLY A 778 25.37 6.96 -43.58
N ASP A 779 24.59 7.61 -42.70
CA ASP A 779 25.10 8.67 -41.83
C ASP A 779 25.17 8.26 -40.35
N LEU A 780 26.32 8.47 -39.72
CA LEU A 780 26.52 8.36 -38.28
C LEU A 780 26.86 9.75 -37.72
N THR A 781 26.02 10.30 -36.86
CA THR A 781 26.30 11.51 -36.10
C THR A 781 26.32 11.19 -34.62
N ALA A 782 27.36 11.60 -33.91
CA ALA A 782 27.42 11.46 -32.45
C ALA A 782 27.91 12.75 -31.79
N ASP A 783 27.27 13.22 -30.72
CA ASP A 783 27.81 14.35 -29.98
C ASP A 783 29.08 13.92 -29.23
N VAL A 784 29.01 12.81 -28.49
CA VAL A 784 30.17 12.17 -27.85
C VAL A 784 30.19 10.68 -28.14
N ALA A 785 31.32 10.20 -28.69
CA ALA A 785 31.51 8.80 -29.05
C ALA A 785 32.73 8.19 -28.34
N TYR A 786 32.58 6.95 -27.86
CA TYR A 786 33.64 6.19 -27.21
C TYR A 786 33.82 4.83 -27.91
N ILE A 787 34.95 4.66 -28.60
CA ILE A 787 35.17 3.59 -29.56
C ILE A 787 36.33 2.69 -29.09
N ASN A 788 35.99 1.55 -28.50
CA ASN A 788 36.92 0.48 -28.15
C ASN A 788 37.02 -0.61 -29.24
N GLY A 789 35.93 -0.81 -29.99
CA GLY A 789 35.81 -1.78 -31.06
C GLY A 789 36.19 -1.23 -32.42
N THR A 790 35.41 -1.56 -33.44
CA THR A 790 35.69 -1.16 -34.84
C THR A 790 34.55 -0.33 -35.42
N VAL A 791 34.87 0.78 -36.07
CA VAL A 791 33.96 1.55 -36.92
C VAL A 791 34.49 1.54 -38.35
N ASN A 792 33.77 0.90 -39.27
CA ASN A 792 34.11 0.82 -40.69
C ASN A 792 33.16 1.74 -41.48
N ILE A 793 33.69 2.78 -42.11
CA ILE A 793 32.94 3.71 -42.93
C ILE A 793 33.20 3.35 -44.39
N THR A 794 32.15 3.01 -45.13
CA THR A 794 32.26 2.48 -46.50
C THR A 794 31.35 3.21 -47.47
N GLY A 795 31.60 3.06 -48.78
CA GLY A 795 30.81 3.72 -49.81
C GLY A 795 30.85 5.25 -49.68
N THR A 796 29.67 5.87 -49.56
CA THR A 796 29.51 7.31 -49.32
C THR A 796 29.19 7.65 -47.86
N GLY A 797 29.37 6.69 -46.96
CA GLY A 797 29.00 6.86 -45.56
C GLY A 797 29.78 7.97 -44.87
N THR A 798 29.15 8.58 -43.86
CA THR A 798 29.76 9.65 -43.09
C THR A 798 29.72 9.35 -41.60
N PHE A 799 30.81 9.64 -40.89
CA PHE A 799 30.81 9.70 -39.43
C PHE A 799 31.14 11.13 -39.00
N VAL A 800 30.21 11.81 -38.33
CA VAL A 800 30.37 13.17 -37.84
C VAL A 800 30.28 13.18 -36.32
N ASN A 801 31.34 13.65 -35.66
CA ASN A 801 31.34 13.93 -34.24
C ASN A 801 31.24 15.43 -33.96
N LYS A 802 30.34 15.85 -33.07
CA LYS A 802 30.09 17.27 -32.78
C LYS A 802 30.81 17.84 -31.57
N VAL A 803 31.37 17.01 -30.68
CA VAL A 803 32.07 17.47 -29.47
C VAL A 803 33.40 16.76 -29.31
N VAL A 804 33.41 15.50 -28.86
CA VAL A 804 34.63 14.71 -28.68
C VAL A 804 34.41 13.24 -29.05
N THR A 805 35.39 12.63 -29.70
CA THR A 805 35.46 11.19 -29.92
C THR A 805 36.73 10.64 -29.30
N MET A 806 36.63 9.56 -28.53
CA MET A 806 37.77 8.80 -28.05
C MET A 806 37.87 7.47 -28.80
N VAL A 807 39.01 7.21 -29.42
CA VAL A 807 39.28 6.01 -30.23
C VAL A 807 40.39 5.20 -29.58
N ASN A 808 40.00 4.17 -28.85
CA ASN A 808 40.90 3.13 -28.34
C ASN A 808 41.03 1.95 -29.32
N GLY A 809 39.99 1.71 -30.13
CA GLY A 809 39.93 0.66 -31.13
C GLY A 809 40.35 1.11 -32.53
N THR A 810 39.51 0.86 -33.53
CA THR A 810 39.78 1.21 -34.93
C THR A 810 38.66 2.03 -35.54
N VAL A 811 39.00 3.12 -36.24
CA VAL A 811 38.09 3.79 -37.18
C VAL A 811 38.73 3.80 -38.57
N ALA A 812 38.09 3.17 -39.55
CA ALA A 812 38.60 3.07 -40.90
C ALA A 812 37.61 3.63 -41.90
N SER A 813 38.03 4.63 -42.68
CA SER A 813 37.26 5.20 -43.78
C SER A 813 37.78 4.71 -45.13
N GLN A 814 36.91 4.15 -45.98
CA GLN A 814 37.27 3.76 -47.33
C GLN A 814 37.29 4.96 -48.30
N GLU A 815 37.80 4.76 -49.52
CA GLU A 815 37.79 5.77 -50.56
C GLU A 815 36.34 6.21 -50.88
N GLY A 816 36.06 7.52 -50.73
CA GLY A 816 34.72 8.10 -50.93
C GLY A 816 33.89 8.30 -49.66
N ALA A 817 34.29 7.67 -48.55
CA ALA A 817 33.71 7.85 -47.23
C ALA A 817 34.53 8.86 -46.40
N SER A 818 33.95 9.41 -45.33
CA SER A 818 34.70 10.32 -44.45
C SER A 818 34.34 10.21 -42.98
N ALA A 819 35.34 10.38 -42.11
CA ALA A 819 35.12 10.69 -40.70
C ALA A 819 35.42 12.17 -40.46
N SER A 820 34.61 12.82 -39.62
CA SER A 820 34.72 14.23 -39.26
C SER A 820 34.69 14.39 -37.75
N TYR A 821 35.74 14.97 -37.16
CA TYR A 821 35.87 15.18 -35.72
C TYR A 821 35.97 16.66 -35.35
N VAL A 822 35.25 17.10 -34.33
CA VAL A 822 35.59 18.37 -33.67
C VAL A 822 36.87 18.16 -32.85
N VAL A 823 36.86 17.23 -31.89
CA VAL A 823 38.07 16.77 -31.20
C VAL A 823 38.15 15.24 -31.24
N GLY A 824 39.23 14.69 -31.79
CA GLY A 824 39.53 13.26 -31.76
C GLY A 824 40.67 12.92 -30.80
N LEU A 825 40.42 12.15 -29.75
CA LEU A 825 41.42 11.61 -28.82
C LEU A 825 41.75 10.18 -29.23
N ILE A 826 42.93 9.96 -29.79
CA ILE A 826 43.29 8.69 -30.44
C ILE A 826 44.33 7.99 -29.58
N ASN A 827 44.00 6.77 -29.18
CA ASN A 827 44.89 5.80 -28.54
C ASN A 827 44.99 4.49 -29.35
N GLY A 828 44.15 4.35 -30.39
CA GLY A 828 44.08 3.21 -31.29
C GLY A 828 44.49 3.55 -32.73
N THR A 829 43.74 3.03 -33.70
CA THR A 829 44.03 3.18 -35.13
C THR A 829 42.98 4.03 -35.84
N ILE A 830 43.41 5.01 -36.63
CA ILE A 830 42.57 5.70 -37.61
C ILE A 830 43.18 5.63 -39.02
N SER A 831 42.35 5.43 -40.04
CA SER A 831 42.79 5.33 -41.43
C SER A 831 41.77 5.87 -42.43
N GLY A 832 42.22 6.24 -43.63
CA GLY A 832 41.37 6.82 -44.68
C GLY A 832 41.33 8.34 -44.69
N ASP A 833 40.24 8.91 -45.21
CA ASP A 833 40.02 10.37 -45.24
C ASP A 833 39.35 10.85 -43.93
N VAL A 834 40.03 11.76 -43.22
CA VAL A 834 39.56 12.33 -41.95
C VAL A 834 39.60 13.85 -42.01
N ASN A 835 38.46 14.49 -41.72
CA ASN A 835 38.36 15.91 -41.46
C ASN A 835 38.40 16.15 -39.94
N ALA A 836 39.26 17.02 -39.43
CA ALA A 836 39.25 17.31 -37.99
C ALA A 836 39.59 18.76 -37.66
N GLU A 837 38.93 19.33 -36.64
CA GLU A 837 39.41 20.59 -36.06
C GLU A 837 40.65 20.36 -35.21
N ALA A 838 40.66 19.29 -34.40
CA ALA A 838 41.83 18.81 -33.67
C ALA A 838 41.82 17.28 -33.51
N ILE A 839 43.00 16.65 -33.65
CA ILE A 839 43.27 15.26 -33.29
C ILE A 839 44.45 15.25 -32.33
N VAL A 840 44.29 14.60 -31.18
CA VAL A 840 45.34 14.31 -30.21
C VAL A 840 45.67 12.82 -30.32
N ALA A 841 46.79 12.49 -30.95
CA ALA A 841 47.27 11.12 -31.08
C ALA A 841 48.24 10.81 -29.96
N TYR A 842 47.83 9.96 -29.02
CA TYR A 842 48.68 9.52 -27.91
C TYR A 842 49.75 8.52 -28.38
N PRO A 843 50.87 8.38 -27.65
CA PRO A 843 51.89 7.39 -27.94
C PRO A 843 51.32 5.98 -28.10
N GLY A 844 51.64 5.32 -29.22
CA GLY A 844 51.10 4.00 -29.57
C GLY A 844 49.95 4.02 -30.57
N SER A 845 49.37 5.19 -30.85
CA SER A 845 48.35 5.35 -31.90
C SER A 845 48.91 5.11 -33.29
N ASP A 846 48.12 4.51 -34.18
CA ASP A 846 48.44 4.41 -35.60
C ASP A 846 47.59 5.41 -36.41
N VAL A 847 48.27 6.47 -36.84
CA VAL A 847 47.74 7.51 -37.74
C VAL A 847 48.49 7.53 -39.07
N SER A 848 49.23 6.47 -39.41
CA SER A 848 50.06 6.44 -40.62
C SER A 848 49.25 6.27 -41.90
N GLY A 849 48.09 5.62 -41.80
CA GLY A 849 47.17 5.33 -42.90
C GLY A 849 46.08 6.38 -43.11
N VAL A 850 46.11 7.50 -42.38
CA VAL A 850 45.09 8.56 -42.46
C VAL A 850 45.59 9.78 -43.22
N LYS A 851 44.72 10.36 -44.04
CA LYS A 851 44.87 11.69 -44.62
C LYS A 851 44.02 12.66 -43.80
N ILE A 852 44.67 13.37 -42.88
CA ILE A 852 44.02 14.33 -42.00
C ILE A 852 44.02 15.72 -42.67
N VAL A 853 42.86 16.35 -42.76
CA VAL A 853 42.71 17.74 -43.23
C VAL A 853 41.80 18.54 -42.30
N ALA A 854 41.99 19.86 -42.21
CA ALA A 854 41.06 20.71 -41.49
C ALA A 854 39.78 20.99 -42.30
N PRO A 855 38.60 21.14 -41.67
CA PRO A 855 37.37 21.49 -42.37
C PRO A 855 37.53 22.74 -43.25
N GLY A 856 37.28 22.59 -44.56
CA GLY A 856 37.45 23.67 -45.54
C GLY A 856 38.91 23.96 -45.96
N SER A 857 39.88 23.15 -45.55
CA SER A 857 41.31 23.27 -45.87
C SER A 857 41.84 22.05 -46.64
N THR A 858 43.06 22.16 -47.16
CA THR A 858 43.81 21.05 -47.78
C THR A 858 45.03 20.60 -46.97
N THR A 859 45.30 21.29 -45.86
CA THR A 859 46.43 21.03 -44.95
C THR A 859 45.95 21.04 -43.50
N ILE A 860 46.71 20.40 -42.62
CA ILE A 860 46.54 20.48 -41.17
C ILE A 860 47.91 20.73 -40.53
N ASN A 861 47.94 21.52 -39.46
CA ASN A 861 49.18 21.78 -38.73
C ASN A 861 49.43 20.69 -37.72
N SER A 862 50.69 20.45 -37.35
CA SER A 862 51.04 19.44 -36.35
C SER A 862 52.16 19.88 -35.42
N THR A 863 52.04 19.53 -34.14
CA THR A 863 53.06 19.75 -33.10
C THR A 863 53.13 18.54 -32.17
N LYS A 864 54.34 18.11 -31.82
CA LYS A 864 54.57 17.05 -30.81
C LYS A 864 54.74 17.66 -29.43
N PHE A 865 54.11 17.04 -28.42
CA PHE A 865 54.18 17.47 -27.04
C PHE A 865 54.90 16.44 -26.18
N PHE A 866 55.83 16.92 -25.37
CA PHE A 866 56.57 16.15 -24.39
C PHE A 866 56.27 16.71 -23.00
N VAL A 867 56.01 15.88 -21.99
CA VAL A 867 55.90 16.33 -20.59
C VAL A 867 57.06 15.72 -19.81
N ASN A 868 57.86 16.58 -19.16
CA ASN A 868 59.04 16.17 -18.40
C ASN A 868 59.97 15.21 -19.17
N GLY A 869 60.09 15.41 -20.49
CA GLY A 869 60.97 14.65 -21.40
C GLY A 869 60.34 13.44 -22.10
N ASN A 870 59.12 13.03 -21.75
CA ASN A 870 58.42 11.92 -22.41
C ASN A 870 57.38 12.44 -23.40
N GLU A 871 57.33 11.89 -24.61
CA GLU A 871 56.26 12.21 -25.58
C GLU A 871 54.92 11.81 -24.98
N VAL A 872 53.94 12.73 -24.98
CA VAL A 872 52.60 12.48 -24.45
C VAL A 872 51.51 12.55 -25.50
N ALA A 873 51.75 13.27 -26.60
CA ALA A 873 50.85 13.31 -27.75
C ALA A 873 51.51 13.98 -28.96
N THR A 874 51.06 13.61 -30.16
CA THR A 874 51.18 14.43 -31.37
C THR A 874 49.81 15.04 -31.68
N VAL A 875 49.72 16.37 -31.76
CA VAL A 875 48.47 17.08 -32.03
C VAL A 875 48.45 17.54 -33.48
N TYR A 876 47.36 17.24 -34.19
CA TYR A 876 47.05 17.75 -35.52
C TYR A 876 45.85 18.69 -35.42
N ALA A 877 45.95 19.95 -35.85
CA ALA A 877 44.85 20.90 -35.70
C ALA A 877 44.74 21.92 -36.84
N LYS A 878 43.55 22.52 -36.99
CA LYS A 878 43.31 23.65 -37.90
C LYS A 878 44.06 24.92 -37.44
N ASP A 879 44.23 25.87 -38.35
CA ASP A 879 44.77 27.19 -38.03
C ASP A 879 43.95 27.86 -36.90
N GLY A 880 44.63 28.55 -35.96
CA GLY A 880 43.99 29.22 -34.83
C GLY A 880 43.75 28.35 -33.59
N VAL A 881 44.17 27.08 -33.58
CA VAL A 881 44.09 26.21 -32.38
C VAL A 881 45.36 26.39 -31.54
N TYR A 882 45.18 26.79 -30.28
CA TYR A 882 46.28 27.06 -29.35
C TYR A 882 46.84 25.80 -28.70
N GLY A 883 48.17 25.72 -28.56
CA GLY A 883 48.84 24.53 -28.04
C GLY A 883 48.59 24.26 -26.55
N GLU A 884 48.24 25.27 -25.76
CA GLU A 884 47.97 25.12 -24.33
C GLU A 884 46.72 24.29 -24.02
N LEU A 885 45.80 24.13 -24.99
CA LEU A 885 44.61 23.28 -24.84
C LEU A 885 44.96 21.81 -24.59
N ILE A 886 46.19 21.38 -24.88
CA ILE A 886 46.68 20.03 -24.61
C ILE A 886 46.55 19.63 -23.12
N LEU A 887 46.58 20.61 -22.21
CA LEU A 887 46.41 20.40 -20.76
C LEU A 887 44.98 19.94 -20.38
N LEU A 888 43.98 20.18 -21.23
CA LEU A 888 42.62 19.68 -21.03
C LEU A 888 42.45 18.23 -21.50
N MET A 889 43.34 17.75 -22.38
CA MET A 889 43.16 16.52 -23.14
C MET A 889 44.17 15.43 -22.79
N THR A 890 45.25 15.74 -22.07
CA THR A 890 46.31 14.77 -21.79
C THR A 890 46.40 14.47 -20.31
N GLU A 891 46.25 13.20 -19.96
CA GLU A 891 46.43 12.71 -18.60
C GLU A 891 47.86 12.21 -18.37
N VAL A 892 48.61 12.98 -17.60
CA VAL A 892 49.92 12.65 -17.05
C VAL A 892 49.81 12.43 -15.55
N ASN A 893 50.18 11.24 -15.11
CA ASN A 893 50.15 10.87 -13.69
C ASN A 893 51.26 11.57 -12.90
N GLY A 894 50.92 12.01 -11.68
CA GLY A 894 51.91 12.49 -10.70
C GLY A 894 52.47 13.89 -10.96
N VAL A 895 51.81 14.71 -11.77
CA VAL A 895 52.22 16.10 -12.06
C VAL A 895 51.14 17.12 -11.69
N ARG A 896 51.55 18.38 -11.58
CA ARG A 896 50.69 19.53 -11.31
C ARG A 896 50.48 20.36 -12.57
N TYR A 897 49.32 20.21 -13.20
CA TYR A 897 48.95 20.96 -14.42
C TYR A 897 49.01 22.48 -14.24
N ASP A 898 48.71 22.96 -13.04
CA ASP A 898 48.73 24.37 -12.68
C ASP A 898 50.15 24.97 -12.65
N THR A 899 51.20 24.16 -12.82
CA THR A 899 52.62 24.59 -12.83
C THR A 899 53.28 24.48 -14.21
N ALA A 900 52.50 24.19 -15.24
CA ALA A 900 53.01 23.95 -16.59
C ALA A 900 53.83 25.12 -17.14
N LYS A 901 54.97 24.82 -17.75
CA LYS A 901 55.80 25.75 -18.52
C LYS A 901 56.15 25.13 -19.86
N PHE A 902 55.94 25.85 -20.94
CA PHE A 902 56.12 25.38 -22.31
C PHE A 902 57.43 25.91 -22.88
N TYR A 903 58.22 25.00 -23.46
CA TYR A 903 59.54 25.25 -24.00
C TYR A 903 59.62 24.72 -25.44
N VAL A 904 60.48 25.34 -26.26
CA VAL A 904 60.71 24.91 -27.66
C VAL A 904 61.96 24.04 -27.82
N ASP A 905 62.73 23.85 -26.75
CA ASP A 905 63.94 23.03 -26.72
C ASP A 905 63.87 21.91 -25.68
N GLU A 906 64.46 20.76 -25.99
CA GLU A 906 64.52 19.58 -25.11
C GLU A 906 65.18 19.87 -23.75
N GLY A 907 66.13 20.82 -23.73
CA GLY A 907 66.82 21.26 -22.52
C GLY A 907 65.95 22.11 -21.58
N MET A 908 64.72 22.48 -21.98
CA MET A 908 63.81 23.36 -21.26
C MET A 908 64.46 24.68 -20.85
N THR A 909 65.20 25.30 -21.77
CA THR A 909 65.92 26.57 -21.53
C THR A 909 65.27 27.78 -22.20
N ASP A 910 64.49 27.57 -23.26
CA ASP A 910 63.78 28.59 -24.03
C ASP A 910 62.27 28.49 -23.79
N CYS A 911 61.82 29.17 -22.73
CA CYS A 911 60.43 29.17 -22.28
C CYS A 911 59.60 30.12 -23.16
N ILE A 912 58.60 29.58 -23.86
CA ILE A 912 57.65 30.35 -24.67
C ILE A 912 56.37 30.70 -23.91
N ASN A 913 56.02 29.93 -22.88
CA ASN A 913 54.86 30.21 -22.06
C ASN A 913 55.02 29.68 -20.62
N ASP A 914 54.74 30.51 -19.61
CA ASP A 914 54.65 30.11 -18.21
C ASP A 914 53.19 30.25 -17.75
N PHE A 915 52.53 29.13 -17.51
CA PHE A 915 51.08 29.03 -17.35
C PHE A 915 50.54 29.87 -16.19
N LYS A 916 51.33 30.10 -15.13
CA LYS A 916 50.94 30.86 -13.93
C LYS A 916 51.62 32.21 -13.78
N SER A 917 52.38 32.67 -14.77
CA SER A 917 53.08 33.96 -14.67
C SER A 917 52.12 35.14 -14.55
N GLU A 918 52.49 36.16 -13.77
CA GLU A 918 51.70 37.38 -13.61
C GLU A 918 51.49 38.07 -14.97
N GLY A 919 50.23 38.15 -15.41
CA GLY A 919 49.85 38.75 -16.70
C GLY A 919 49.42 37.74 -17.78
N ASN A 920 49.57 36.44 -17.54
CA ASN A 920 49.08 35.39 -18.43
C ASN A 920 47.60 35.06 -18.14
N THR A 921 46.71 35.22 -19.12
CA THR A 921 45.27 34.98 -18.94
C THR A 921 44.84 33.55 -19.20
N ILE A 922 45.69 32.73 -19.87
CA ILE A 922 45.34 31.39 -20.33
C ILE A 922 44.92 30.45 -19.20
N TYR A 923 45.54 30.54 -18.01
CA TYR A 923 45.16 29.76 -16.84
C TYR A 923 43.70 30.03 -16.45
N ASN A 924 43.30 31.31 -16.38
CA ASN A 924 41.94 31.68 -16.02
C ASN A 924 40.94 31.32 -17.12
N GLU A 925 41.36 31.39 -18.39
CA GLU A 925 40.52 30.98 -19.53
C GLU A 925 40.26 29.46 -19.52
N LEU A 926 41.27 28.62 -19.29
CA LEU A 926 41.08 27.16 -19.18
C LEU A 926 40.28 26.78 -17.93
N ILE A 927 40.45 27.48 -16.80
CA ILE A 927 39.57 27.31 -15.64
C ILE A 927 38.13 27.70 -16.00
N GLY A 928 37.93 28.77 -16.76
CA GLY A 928 36.62 29.16 -17.29
C GLY A 928 35.98 28.09 -18.18
N VAL A 929 36.77 27.39 -19.00
CA VAL A 929 36.30 26.22 -19.79
C VAL A 929 35.82 25.09 -18.88
N ILE A 930 36.58 24.78 -17.83
CA ILE A 930 36.24 23.76 -16.85
C ILE A 930 34.97 24.12 -16.06
N ASP A 931 34.82 25.37 -15.66
CA ASP A 931 33.63 25.85 -14.97
C ASP A 931 32.40 25.82 -15.90
N GLY A 932 32.56 26.21 -17.18
CA GLY A 932 31.53 26.07 -18.19
C GLY A 932 31.13 24.60 -18.40
N PHE A 933 32.08 23.66 -18.35
CA PHE A 933 31.79 22.22 -18.41
C PHE A 933 30.98 21.74 -17.19
N LYS A 934 31.34 22.17 -15.98
CA LYS A 934 30.57 21.86 -14.75
C LYS A 934 29.18 22.49 -14.76
N GLY A 935 29.03 23.61 -15.44
CA GLY A 935 27.80 24.38 -15.59
C GLY A 935 26.82 23.79 -16.61
N ILE A 936 27.18 22.71 -17.31
CA ILE A 936 26.27 22.02 -18.24
C ILE A 936 25.09 21.43 -17.44
N ILE A 937 23.88 21.89 -17.77
CA ILE A 937 22.62 21.44 -17.17
C ILE A 937 21.84 20.67 -18.22
N TYR A 938 21.17 19.60 -17.78
CA TYR A 938 20.22 18.86 -18.59
C TYR A 938 18.91 19.66 -18.68
N ASP A 939 18.52 20.05 -19.89
CA ASP A 939 17.25 20.71 -20.18
C ASP A 939 16.17 19.64 -20.39
N ALA A 940 15.38 19.38 -19.35
CA ALA A 940 14.30 18.40 -19.38
C ALA A 940 13.18 18.74 -20.39
N GLN A 941 13.05 19.99 -20.85
CA GLN A 941 12.04 20.33 -21.86
C GLN A 941 12.46 19.93 -23.27
N ASN A 942 13.76 20.00 -23.54
CA ASN A 942 14.34 19.71 -24.85
C ASN A 942 15.11 18.40 -24.88
N ASP A 943 15.09 17.63 -23.79
CA ASP A 943 15.77 16.34 -23.61
C ASP A 943 17.24 16.37 -24.07
N THR A 944 17.95 17.45 -23.73
CA THR A 944 19.30 17.70 -24.23
C THR A 944 20.15 18.45 -23.21
N TYR A 945 21.46 18.30 -23.29
CA TYR A 945 22.39 19.14 -22.52
C TYR A 945 22.73 20.42 -23.28
N ASP A 946 22.72 21.55 -22.57
CA ASP A 946 23.16 22.82 -23.13
C ASP A 946 24.69 22.97 -23.03
N PHE A 947 25.37 22.78 -24.16
CA PHE A 947 26.82 22.98 -24.30
C PHE A 947 27.20 24.42 -24.65
N SER A 948 26.26 25.37 -24.71
CA SER A 948 26.51 26.72 -25.25
C SER A 948 27.57 27.48 -24.46
N ASP A 949 27.48 27.53 -23.13
CA ASP A 949 28.48 28.21 -22.30
C ASP A 949 29.85 27.53 -22.41
N PHE A 950 29.91 26.19 -22.32
CA PHE A 950 31.15 25.44 -22.53
C PHE A 950 31.82 25.76 -23.87
N LYS A 951 31.05 25.77 -24.96
CA LYS A 951 31.54 26.10 -26.32
C LYS A 951 32.01 27.55 -26.42
N GLU A 952 31.28 28.49 -25.81
CA GLU A 952 31.66 29.90 -25.76
C GLU A 952 33.00 30.09 -25.02
N LYS A 953 33.16 29.47 -23.84
CA LYS A 953 34.41 29.53 -23.07
C LYS A 953 35.56 28.89 -23.83
N LEU A 954 35.34 27.75 -24.48
CA LEU A 954 36.38 27.06 -25.26
C LEU A 954 36.84 27.90 -26.46
N ALA A 955 35.92 28.56 -27.17
CA ALA A 955 36.25 29.43 -28.30
C ALA A 955 36.93 30.74 -27.88
N ALA A 956 36.70 31.19 -26.64
CA ALA A 956 37.29 32.39 -26.08
C ALA A 956 38.76 32.22 -25.68
N VAL A 957 39.27 30.99 -25.58
CA VAL A 957 40.67 30.70 -25.22
C VAL A 957 41.63 31.36 -26.21
N LYS A 958 42.62 32.08 -25.69
CA LYS A 958 43.72 32.73 -26.42
C LYS A 958 45.06 32.32 -25.81
N GLY A 959 45.75 31.42 -26.51
CA GLY A 959 47.09 30.96 -26.14
C GLY A 959 48.21 31.85 -26.66
N ASN A 960 49.44 31.51 -26.30
CA ASN A 960 50.64 32.25 -26.68
C ASN A 960 51.30 31.69 -27.96
N PHE A 961 50.89 30.50 -28.39
CA PHE A 961 51.33 29.89 -29.65
C PHE A 961 50.24 28.96 -30.22
N GLU A 962 50.24 28.79 -31.54
CA GLU A 962 49.32 27.91 -32.25
C GLU A 962 49.99 26.57 -32.61
N ILE A 963 49.17 25.54 -32.79
CA ILE A 963 49.63 24.26 -33.34
C ILE A 963 50.22 24.50 -34.73
N GLY A 964 51.44 24.02 -34.97
CA GLY A 964 52.21 24.22 -36.20
C GLY A 964 53.28 25.31 -36.13
N ASP A 965 53.22 26.22 -35.15
CA ASP A 965 54.27 27.23 -34.96
C ASP A 965 55.62 26.58 -34.65
N TYR A 966 55.58 25.44 -33.93
CA TYR A 966 56.74 24.68 -33.52
C TYR A 966 56.54 23.18 -33.80
N GLU A 967 57.61 22.49 -34.22
CA GLU A 967 57.58 21.05 -34.45
C GLU A 967 57.42 20.26 -33.13
N ASN A 968 58.16 20.67 -32.10
CA ASN A 968 58.17 20.04 -30.78
C ASN A 968 57.99 21.09 -29.69
N ILE A 969 57.19 20.76 -28.68
CA ILE A 969 56.99 21.53 -27.45
C ILE A 969 57.24 20.63 -26.24
N TYR A 970 58.08 21.10 -25.33
CA TYR A 970 58.43 20.43 -24.08
C TYR A 970 57.75 21.15 -22.92
N ILE A 971 56.98 20.45 -22.13
CA ILE A 971 56.22 20.98 -21.01
C ILE A 971 56.90 20.54 -19.71
N GLY A 972 57.43 21.49 -18.95
CA GLY A 972 57.88 21.28 -17.58
C GLY A 972 56.72 21.41 -16.60
N MET A 973 56.52 20.40 -15.75
CA MET A 973 55.52 20.44 -14.67
C MET A 973 56.13 19.97 -13.35
N GLU A 974 55.77 20.64 -12.25
CA GLU A 974 56.15 20.21 -10.91
C GLU A 974 55.45 18.88 -10.55
N PRO A 975 56.08 18.02 -9.74
CA PRO A 975 55.43 16.82 -9.22
C PRO A 975 54.19 17.13 -8.38
N ALA A 976 53.18 16.25 -8.43
CA ALA A 976 52.02 16.26 -7.55
C ALA A 976 52.44 16.08 -6.08
N LEU A 977 51.67 16.62 -5.14
CA LEU A 977 51.98 16.58 -3.70
C LEU A 977 51.07 15.58 -2.99
N VAL A 978 51.64 14.68 -2.20
CA VAL A 978 50.93 13.70 -1.36
C VAL A 978 51.08 14.07 0.10
N THR A 979 49.97 14.11 0.84
CA THR A 979 49.98 14.48 2.26
C THR A 979 50.39 13.30 3.14
N GLY A 980 51.41 13.50 3.98
CA GLY A 980 51.96 12.48 4.86
C GLY A 980 51.53 12.61 6.32
N VAL A 981 51.35 11.47 6.98
CA VAL A 981 51.25 11.36 8.43
C VAL A 981 52.59 10.89 8.97
N ILE A 982 53.30 11.78 9.66
CA ILE A 982 54.65 11.52 10.17
C ILE A 982 54.61 11.42 11.69
N SER A 983 55.23 10.38 12.25
CA SER A 983 55.36 10.17 13.69
C SER A 983 56.82 9.90 14.05
N VAL A 984 57.37 10.69 14.95
CA VAL A 984 58.75 10.54 15.41
C VAL A 984 58.75 10.31 16.92
N GLY A 985 59.33 9.19 17.33
CA GLY A 985 59.47 8.81 18.73
C GLY A 985 60.40 9.73 19.50
N THR A 986 60.22 9.81 20.83
CA THR A 986 61.00 10.69 21.70
C THR A 986 62.49 10.41 21.60
N GLY A 987 63.30 11.47 21.49
CA GLY A 987 64.76 11.35 21.38
C GLY A 987 65.30 11.16 19.97
N LEU A 988 64.46 11.27 18.93
CA LEU A 988 64.85 11.16 17.52
C LEU A 988 64.50 12.44 16.76
N ASN A 989 65.35 12.83 15.81
CA ASN A 989 65.10 13.90 14.84
C ASN A 989 65.07 13.30 13.45
N LEU A 990 63.96 13.48 12.73
CA LEU A 990 63.79 12.95 11.37
C LEU A 990 64.23 13.99 10.34
N TYR A 991 64.85 13.51 9.27
CA TYR A 991 65.25 14.27 8.10
C TYR A 991 64.69 13.61 6.84
N ILE A 992 64.12 14.43 5.96
CA ILE A 992 63.63 14.02 4.65
C ILE A 992 64.30 14.92 3.62
N ASP A 993 64.96 14.32 2.64
CA ASP A 993 65.80 15.02 1.65
C ASP A 993 66.81 15.97 2.30
N SER A 994 67.41 15.52 3.41
CA SER A 994 68.37 16.27 4.24
C SER A 994 67.80 17.50 4.96
N LEU A 995 66.48 17.71 4.94
CA LEU A 995 65.81 18.77 5.69
C LEU A 995 65.17 18.21 6.97
N ALA A 996 65.38 18.87 8.10
CA ALA A 996 64.79 18.47 9.37
C ALA A 996 63.27 18.61 9.32
N TRP A 997 62.54 17.57 9.75
CA TRP A 997 61.09 17.56 9.82
C TRP A 997 60.58 18.41 11.01
N ASP A 998 59.58 19.24 10.79
CA ASP A 998 58.90 20.05 11.81
C ASP A 998 57.50 19.46 12.11
N PRO A 999 57.23 19.01 13.36
CA PRO A 999 55.93 18.45 13.75
C PRO A 999 54.77 19.46 13.77
N ASN A 1000 55.03 20.77 13.63
CA ASN A 1000 54.00 21.81 13.71
C ASN A 1000 53.37 22.18 12.35
N VAL A 1001 53.85 21.57 11.25
CA VAL A 1001 53.37 21.84 9.89
C VAL A 1001 52.93 20.53 9.25
N GLY A 1002 51.76 20.51 8.59
CA GLY A 1002 51.36 19.37 7.77
C GLY A 1002 52.41 19.12 6.68
N TYR A 1003 52.84 17.87 6.51
CA TYR A 1003 53.96 17.55 5.63
C TYR A 1003 53.48 16.94 4.32
N GLN A 1004 53.93 17.49 3.20
CA GLN A 1004 53.62 16.99 1.85
C GLN A 1004 54.91 16.64 1.14
N LEU A 1005 54.92 15.52 0.43
CA LEU A 1005 56.02 15.11 -0.43
C LEU A 1005 55.57 15.11 -1.89
N GLY A 1006 56.47 15.49 -2.78
CA GLY A 1006 56.25 15.31 -4.21
C GLY A 1006 56.08 13.83 -4.55
N VAL A 1007 55.37 13.51 -5.62
CA VAL A 1007 55.44 12.18 -6.25
C VAL A 1007 56.88 12.01 -6.75
N GLY A 1008 57.54 10.94 -6.33
CA GLY A 1008 58.96 10.72 -6.61
C GLY A 1008 59.71 9.99 -5.49
N THR A 1009 61.03 9.88 -5.66
CA THR A 1009 61.92 9.23 -4.69
C THR A 1009 62.47 10.23 -3.68
N HIS A 1010 62.36 9.92 -2.39
CA HIS A 1010 62.83 10.76 -1.28
C HIS A 1010 63.80 9.99 -0.38
N VAL A 1011 64.81 10.67 0.15
CA VAL A 1011 65.79 10.08 1.10
C VAL A 1011 65.34 10.36 2.53
N ILE A 1012 65.26 9.32 3.36
CA ILE A 1012 64.83 9.45 4.76
C ILE A 1012 65.93 9.01 5.70
N SER A 1013 66.24 9.85 6.68
CA SER A 1013 67.18 9.54 7.75
C SER A 1013 66.72 10.07 9.11
N PHE A 1014 67.31 9.59 10.19
CA PHE A 1014 67.13 10.17 11.51
C PHE A 1014 68.47 10.28 12.26
N ASP A 1015 68.52 11.27 13.16
CA ASP A 1015 69.56 11.40 14.17
C ASP A 1015 69.00 11.14 15.56
N VAL A 1016 69.86 10.64 16.46
CA VAL A 1016 69.51 10.39 17.86
C VAL A 1016 69.91 11.60 18.70
N THR A 1017 68.96 12.15 19.43
CA THR A 1017 69.18 13.29 20.33
C THR A 1017 70.05 12.89 21.51
N THR A 1018 70.97 13.78 21.93
CA THR A 1018 71.84 13.59 23.09
C THR A 1018 71.05 13.18 24.34
N GLY A 1019 71.46 12.07 24.97
CA GLY A 1019 70.78 11.49 26.15
C GLY A 1019 69.83 10.34 25.84
N TYR A 1020 69.76 9.88 24.58
CA TYR A 1020 69.01 8.70 24.13
C TYR A 1020 69.95 7.70 23.42
N ASP A 1021 69.65 6.41 23.55
CA ASP A 1021 70.26 5.30 22.80
C ASP A 1021 69.30 4.90 21.67
N GLY A 1022 69.77 5.02 20.43
CA GLY A 1022 69.00 4.70 19.22
C GLY A 1022 69.41 3.38 18.55
N THR A 1023 70.11 2.48 19.23
CA THR A 1023 70.55 1.19 18.64
C THR A 1023 69.39 0.37 18.07
N ASN A 1024 68.18 0.52 18.62
CA ASN A 1024 66.96 -0.14 18.15
C ASN A 1024 66.04 0.79 17.34
N ALA A 1025 66.49 1.99 16.96
CA ALA A 1025 65.66 2.92 16.23
C ALA A 1025 65.48 2.48 14.77
N THR A 1026 64.23 2.47 14.30
CA THR A 1026 63.84 2.02 12.96
C THR A 1026 62.95 3.06 12.28
N ILE A 1027 63.12 3.22 10.98
CA ILE A 1027 62.20 3.95 10.10
C ILE A 1027 61.23 2.93 9.51
N THR A 1028 59.95 3.26 9.45
CA THR A 1028 58.95 2.51 8.69
C THR A 1028 58.18 3.46 7.78
N PHE A 1029 58.01 3.07 6.52
CA PHE A 1029 57.21 3.77 5.51
C PHE A 1029 56.06 2.86 5.10
N ASN A 1030 54.82 3.31 5.27
CA ASN A 1030 53.61 2.50 5.07
C ASN A 1030 53.69 1.11 5.73
N GLY A 1031 54.25 1.07 6.95
CA GLY A 1031 54.43 -0.14 7.74
C GLY A 1031 55.65 -1.01 7.38
N GLN A 1032 56.38 -0.69 6.31
CA GLN A 1032 57.57 -1.43 5.87
C GLN A 1032 58.85 -0.77 6.39
N THR A 1033 59.80 -1.56 6.92
CA THR A 1033 61.06 -1.02 7.46
C THR A 1033 61.96 -0.46 6.37
N VAL A 1034 62.41 0.78 6.55
CA VAL A 1034 63.36 1.48 5.69
C VAL A 1034 64.68 1.65 6.45
N LYS A 1035 65.80 1.53 5.76
CA LYS A 1035 67.13 1.77 6.36
C LYS A 1035 67.31 3.25 6.66
N ASN A 1036 68.04 3.58 7.74
CA ASN A 1036 68.46 4.95 7.99
C ASN A 1036 69.37 5.45 6.86
N GLY A 1037 68.99 6.56 6.20
CA GLY A 1037 69.64 7.06 4.97
C GLY A 1037 69.18 6.36 3.69
N GLY A 1038 68.13 5.52 3.76
CA GLY A 1038 67.52 4.85 2.61
C GLY A 1038 66.52 5.73 1.87
N THR A 1039 66.03 5.24 0.74
CA THR A 1039 65.03 5.91 -0.09
C THR A 1039 63.63 5.33 0.11
N ILE A 1040 62.61 6.19 -0.01
CA ILE A 1040 61.19 5.84 -0.15
C ILE A 1040 60.68 6.39 -1.48
N GLU A 1041 59.61 5.81 -2.01
CA GLU A 1041 58.96 6.27 -3.24
C GLU A 1041 57.51 6.65 -2.92
N ILE A 1042 57.16 7.90 -3.21
CA ILE A 1042 55.79 8.39 -3.23
C ILE A 1042 55.28 8.18 -4.65
N THR A 1043 54.34 7.27 -4.83
CA THR A 1043 53.77 6.95 -6.14
C THR A 1043 52.59 7.85 -6.46
N SER A 1044 52.25 7.99 -7.75
CA SER A 1044 51.22 8.91 -8.24
C SER A 1044 49.79 8.56 -7.79
N ASP A 1045 49.55 7.33 -7.38
CA ASP A 1045 48.27 6.81 -6.88
C ASP A 1045 48.10 6.95 -5.35
N MET A 1046 49.14 7.35 -4.62
CA MET A 1046 49.06 7.57 -3.17
C MET A 1046 48.28 8.85 -2.86
N THR A 1047 47.17 8.71 -2.12
CA THR A 1047 46.43 9.85 -1.56
C THR A 1047 47.01 10.32 -0.23
N THR A 1048 47.66 9.42 0.51
CA THR A 1048 48.41 9.71 1.73
C THR A 1048 49.54 8.70 1.92
N PHE A 1049 50.55 9.05 2.74
CA PHE A 1049 51.58 8.13 3.18
C PHE A 1049 51.78 8.21 4.69
N THR A 1050 52.33 7.16 5.29
CA THR A 1050 52.71 7.13 6.70
C THR A 1050 54.21 6.92 6.84
N LEU A 1051 54.85 7.73 7.67
CA LEU A 1051 56.28 7.60 7.96
C LEU A 1051 56.48 7.65 9.48
N MET A 1052 56.95 6.54 10.05
CA MET A 1052 57.18 6.44 11.49
C MET A 1052 58.64 6.13 11.79
N VAL A 1053 59.24 6.93 12.66
CA VAL A 1053 60.56 6.65 13.23
C VAL A 1053 60.38 6.41 14.72
N SER A 1054 60.78 5.25 15.22
CA SER A 1054 60.63 4.89 16.64
C SER A 1054 61.73 3.95 17.11
N GLY A 1055 61.86 3.73 18.43
CA GLY A 1055 62.80 2.75 19.00
C GLY A 1055 64.00 3.31 19.75
N ALA A 1056 64.11 4.64 19.90
CA ALA A 1056 65.07 5.24 20.84
C ALA A 1056 64.56 5.16 22.30
N VAL A 1057 65.48 4.96 23.24
CA VAL A 1057 65.20 4.95 24.68
C VAL A 1057 66.18 5.88 25.42
N PRO A 1058 65.83 6.45 26.58
CA PRO A 1058 66.78 7.27 27.35
C PRO A 1058 68.06 6.49 27.65
N SER A 1059 69.22 7.03 27.30
CA SER A 1059 70.50 6.36 27.51
C SER A 1059 70.76 6.24 29.01
N SER A 1060 70.86 5.01 29.52
CA SER A 1060 71.34 4.77 30.89
C SER A 1060 72.79 5.25 30.96
N GLY A 1061 73.00 6.44 31.54
CA GLY A 1061 74.25 7.17 31.44
C GLY A 1061 75.49 6.33 31.72
N GLN A 1062 76.30 6.11 30.68
CA GLN A 1062 77.71 5.74 30.83
C GLN A 1062 78.50 6.42 29.71
N VAL A 1063 79.22 7.47 30.07
CA VAL A 1063 80.15 8.18 29.17
C VAL A 1063 81.33 7.26 28.89
N VAL A 1064 81.54 6.90 27.62
CA VAL A 1064 82.74 6.20 27.13
C VAL A 1064 83.50 7.16 26.21
N ILE A 1065 84.75 7.45 26.56
CA ILE A 1065 85.70 8.23 25.75
C ILE A 1065 86.63 7.22 25.08
N GLU A 1066 86.55 7.07 23.75
CA GLU A 1066 87.51 6.28 22.97
C GLU A 1066 88.57 7.18 22.33
N ASN A 1067 89.83 6.93 22.69
CA ASN A 1067 91.02 7.57 22.14
C ASN A 1067 91.63 6.69 21.02
N GLY A 1068 91.52 7.20 19.79
CA GLY A 1068 92.52 7.24 18.69
C GLY A 1068 93.46 6.05 18.38
N GLY A 1069 93.45 5.61 17.11
CA GLY A 1069 94.55 4.89 16.48
C GLY A 1069 95.39 5.83 15.61
N ASP A 1070 96.71 5.87 15.83
CA ASP A 1070 97.64 6.70 15.06
C ASP A 1070 98.90 5.91 14.67
N SER A 1071 99.39 6.11 13.46
CA SER A 1071 100.57 5.41 12.92
C SER A 1071 101.86 5.92 13.56
N GLY A 1072 102.19 5.33 14.71
CA GLY A 1072 103.43 5.48 15.47
C GLY A 1072 103.55 4.46 16.60
N SER A 1073 102.88 3.31 16.41
CA SER A 1073 102.61 2.19 17.32
C SER A 1073 103.69 1.87 18.38
N LEU A 1074 103.42 2.26 19.62
CA LEU A 1074 103.55 1.39 20.79
C LEU A 1074 102.11 1.01 21.18
N GLY A 1075 101.75 -0.28 21.10
CA GLY A 1075 100.39 -0.73 21.35
C GLY A 1075 99.96 -0.48 22.80
N LEU A 1076 98.65 -0.52 23.09
CA LEU A 1076 98.12 -0.31 24.45
C LEU A 1076 98.76 -1.25 25.50
N THR A 1077 99.27 -2.40 25.08
CA THR A 1077 100.06 -3.32 25.92
C THR A 1077 101.46 -2.78 26.28
N ASP A 1078 102.12 -2.03 25.40
CA ASP A 1078 103.42 -1.40 25.64
C ASP A 1078 103.28 -0.13 26.52
N TYR A 1079 102.20 0.63 26.37
CA TYR A 1079 101.85 1.73 27.31
C TYR A 1079 101.49 1.20 28.70
N LEU A 1080 100.77 0.09 28.79
CA LEU A 1080 100.51 -0.57 30.07
C LEU A 1080 101.79 -1.11 30.72
N LEU A 1081 102.80 -1.53 29.95
CA LEU A 1081 104.09 -2.00 30.48
C LEU A 1081 104.98 -0.84 30.97
N ILE A 1082 104.99 0.30 30.29
CA ILE A 1082 105.68 1.54 30.72
C ILE A 1082 105.00 2.11 31.99
N VAL A 1083 103.67 2.11 32.05
CA VAL A 1083 102.91 2.54 33.24
C VAL A 1083 103.08 1.55 34.40
N LEU A 1084 103.15 0.24 34.15
CA LEU A 1084 103.47 -0.77 35.17
C LEU A 1084 104.87 -0.55 35.76
N VAL A 1085 105.87 -0.23 34.93
CA VAL A 1085 107.24 0.10 35.39
C VAL A 1085 107.26 1.39 36.21
N ILE A 1086 106.53 2.44 35.78
CA ILE A 1086 106.38 3.69 36.53
C ILE A 1086 105.64 3.46 37.86
N LEU A 1087 104.62 2.60 37.90
CA LEU A 1087 103.88 2.23 39.12
C LEU A 1087 104.71 1.37 40.09
N ILE A 1088 105.59 0.49 39.60
CA ILE A 1088 106.56 -0.25 40.42
C ILE A 1088 107.62 0.71 40.99
N VAL A 1089 108.08 1.70 40.21
CA VAL A 1089 109.02 2.73 40.68
C VAL A 1089 108.36 3.67 41.69
N ILE A 1090 107.10 4.06 41.49
CA ILE A 1090 106.32 4.87 42.45
C ILE A 1090 105.97 4.05 43.70
N MET A 1091 105.64 2.76 43.59
CA MET A 1091 105.51 1.87 44.76
C MET A 1091 106.84 1.71 45.50
N ALA A 1092 107.97 1.62 44.82
CA ALA A 1092 109.29 1.59 45.45
C ALA A 1092 109.64 2.92 46.15
N ILE A 1093 109.21 4.07 45.59
CA ILE A 1093 109.36 5.41 46.21
C ILE A 1093 108.38 5.60 47.38
N ILE A 1094 107.16 5.07 47.31
CA ILE A 1094 106.15 5.08 48.39
C ILE A 1094 106.55 4.11 49.52
N VAL A 1095 107.13 2.96 49.21
CA VAL A 1095 107.73 2.06 50.20
C VAL A 1095 108.98 2.68 50.83
N ALA A 1096 109.81 3.40 50.07
CA ALA A 1096 110.97 4.14 50.61
C ALA A 1096 110.60 5.38 51.45
N THR A 1097 109.49 6.06 51.15
CA THR A 1097 108.98 7.19 51.97
C THR A 1097 108.11 6.74 53.15
N ARG A 1098 107.54 5.53 53.12
CA ARG A 1098 106.87 4.88 54.27
C ARG A 1098 107.85 4.14 55.20
N LEU A 1099 109.09 3.88 54.77
CA LEU A 1099 110.21 3.43 55.61
C LEU A 1099 111.07 4.57 56.19
N MET A 1100 110.88 5.82 55.75
CA MET A 1100 111.48 7.04 56.34
C MET A 1100 110.47 7.89 57.14
N ARG A 1101 109.37 7.29 57.59
CA ARG A 1101 108.61 7.75 58.77
C ARG A 1101 108.07 6.55 59.54
N SER A 1102 109.01 5.76 60.06
CA SER A 1102 109.18 5.73 61.52
C SER A 1102 110.01 6.94 61.92
#